data_AF-A0A2E3Y9A6-F1
#
_entry.id   AF-A0A2E3Y9A6-F1
#
_cell.length_a   1.000
_cell.length_b   1.000
_cell.length_c   1.000
_cell.angle_alpha   90.00
_cell.angle_beta   90.00
_cell.angle_gamma   90.00
#
_symmetry.space_group_name_H-M   'P 1'
#
loop_
_entity.id
_entity.type
_entity.pdbx_description
1 polymer ?
#
loop_
_entity_poly.entity_id
_entity_poly.type
_entity_poly.pdbx_seq_one_letter_code
_entity_poly.pdbx_strand_id
1 'polypeptide(L)'
;MADGIFTDLRTHWFGHFGSGQQGHAGLGIARHAGGVLTVANDGQIPLTVSPGADPPHLVRLGMRVKLHCLHTEGTADHGQLVELRQENDPAPKCSFLEEGPVRVGMRVAFDLLDAEGHYHGDGRQDVWLYREGDVHVTWSMHIMDECAHGAVESAWIEATGDPEYTQVWIGDDSVESTQVRRVFGESLAAKSIVFSGAPSLKPVGLYWVRDEGHVWEVGSDHGPLPPFYASRWPTGMQQWCWANMGWAQHDTAAATACRTDDGPAARFAWREKAKEAGVIVHAATLVVSVAADEADLAQRIAATQRPLTPQVTGGTFRCYTEEDGIYEVGQADPGKVSIEFPTDALERVVRVRHFRRKTQPRHRGGVVARADGAAIRPQLMSEGELTDDICVPMDMSHRNDSVDDVLVSHRLSAEQPTVLEIERVAGAQATYQSEITGVDLQRRAGNRRDLAIWTSHNVERPLLEVDLFSGAVHRLTGFQQSDPVIWEMPMAWFLSCGISPLHYCNQIQEFDILDAGPSRIELYWRTINPNGRAQSETWLSIPSDHPRPRLEVRMRMEILKQWDGNNVEFSDIFPYPSRLVETWDHDAVVFMQQNSTTTIYTLRPDTSTHSSTGEEVGPHLFYGLFSSDLGNVLSFFRNPQHPKIPFHYSVCGNYIDVHVNFHPEQVPVPAGTVFDVDFVTEVYGDGHTSVDEIRSIGDNSLAAGKLVID
;
A
#
# COMPACT_ATOMS: atom_id res chain seq x y z
N MET A 1 3.61 -0.13 15.10
CA MET A 1 2.39 0.68 14.91
C MET A 1 2.30 0.78 13.40
N ALA A 2 1.66 -0.22 12.79
CA ALA A 2 1.59 -0.46 11.35
C ALA A 2 1.62 0.80 10.46
N ASP A 3 2.59 0.89 9.56
CA ASP A 3 2.60 1.76 8.41
C ASP A 3 1.48 1.34 7.47
N GLY A 4 0.87 2.34 6.85
CA GLY A 4 -0.36 2.19 6.10
C GLY A 4 -0.08 1.24 4.95
N ILE A 5 -0.64 0.03 5.08
CA ILE A 5 -0.78 -0.91 4.00
C ILE A 5 -2.24 -1.36 3.96
N PHE A 6 -2.76 -1.62 2.78
CA PHE A 6 -3.99 -2.37 2.67
C PHE A 6 -3.75 -3.85 2.99
N THR A 7 -4.43 -4.36 4.00
CA THR A 7 -4.50 -5.79 4.29
C THR A 7 -5.38 -6.48 3.25
N ASP A 8 -4.87 -7.59 2.71
CA ASP A 8 -5.63 -8.48 1.84
C ASP A 8 -6.61 -9.32 2.67
N LEU A 9 -7.90 -8.98 2.64
CA LEU A 9 -8.96 -9.83 3.16
C LEU A 9 -9.77 -10.42 2.02
N ARG A 10 -10.30 -11.64 2.24
CA ARG A 10 -10.96 -12.44 1.19
C ARG A 10 -12.04 -11.66 0.42
N THR A 11 -12.78 -10.78 1.09
CA THR A 11 -13.93 -10.08 0.50
C THR A 11 -13.75 -8.57 0.40
N HIS A 12 -12.68 -8.01 0.95
CA HIS A 12 -12.42 -6.57 0.92
C HIS A 12 -10.94 -6.26 1.13
N TRP A 13 -10.50 -5.12 0.64
CA TRP A 13 -9.26 -4.50 1.11
C TRP A 13 -9.54 -3.75 2.40
N PHE A 14 -8.63 -3.85 3.36
CA PHE A 14 -8.80 -3.20 4.66
C PHE A 14 -7.61 -2.29 4.98
N GLY A 15 -7.88 -1.07 5.40
CA GLY A 15 -6.88 -0.10 5.84
C GLY A 15 -7.19 0.42 7.23
N HIS A 16 -6.15 0.60 8.05
CA HIS A 16 -6.26 1.23 9.36
C HIS A 16 -5.89 2.71 9.28
N PHE A 17 -6.60 3.54 10.06
CA PHE A 17 -6.29 4.97 10.15
C PHE A 17 -6.71 5.57 11.50
N GLY A 18 -6.20 6.76 11.81
CA GLY A 18 -6.25 7.35 13.15
C GLY A 18 -5.04 6.92 13.97
N SER A 19 -4.36 7.87 14.64
CA SER A 19 -3.16 7.62 15.44
C SER A 19 -3.29 8.16 16.87
N GLY A 20 -2.61 7.50 17.82
CA GLY A 20 -2.53 7.95 19.21
C GLY A 20 -3.85 7.87 20.01
N GLN A 21 -4.02 8.76 20.99
CA GLN A 21 -5.20 8.80 21.87
C GLN A 21 -6.54 9.06 21.16
N GLN A 22 -6.53 9.39 19.87
CA GLN A 22 -7.72 9.68 19.08
C GLN A 22 -8.53 8.42 18.69
N GLY A 23 -8.04 7.22 19.06
CA GLY A 23 -8.64 5.93 18.74
C GLY A 23 -8.54 5.60 17.25
N HIS A 24 -8.48 4.32 16.92
CA HIS A 24 -8.35 3.90 15.54
C HIS A 24 -9.72 3.81 14.85
N ALA A 25 -9.75 3.94 13.53
CA ALA A 25 -10.86 3.64 12.64
C ALA A 25 -10.37 2.69 11.54
N GLY A 26 -11.31 1.95 10.95
CA GLY A 26 -11.06 0.99 9.88
C GLY A 26 -11.77 1.40 8.59
N LEU A 27 -11.12 1.18 7.46
CA LEU A 27 -11.66 1.43 6.12
C LEU A 27 -11.69 0.12 5.33
N GLY A 28 -12.85 -0.25 4.79
CA GLY A 28 -13.07 -1.44 3.99
C GLY A 28 -13.49 -1.08 2.57
N ILE A 29 -12.94 -1.77 1.57
CA ILE A 29 -13.30 -1.63 0.15
C ILE A 29 -13.68 -2.99 -0.42
N ALA A 30 -14.96 -3.18 -0.75
CA ALA A 30 -15.53 -4.49 -1.06
C ALA A 30 -15.14 -5.02 -2.45
N ARG A 31 -14.45 -6.16 -2.50
CA ARG A 31 -13.97 -6.79 -3.76
C ARG A 31 -15.05 -7.45 -4.61
N HIS A 32 -16.25 -7.59 -4.06
CA HIS A 32 -17.38 -8.28 -4.71
C HIS A 32 -18.64 -7.42 -4.77
N ALA A 33 -18.49 -6.11 -4.58
CA ALA A 33 -19.59 -5.17 -4.56
C ALA A 33 -19.09 -3.79 -4.99
N GLY A 34 -18.56 -3.69 -6.21
CA GLY A 34 -18.12 -2.45 -6.86
C GLY A 34 -17.05 -1.63 -6.10
N GLY A 35 -16.39 -2.20 -5.10
CA GLY A 35 -15.48 -1.48 -4.22
C GLY A 35 -16.18 -0.48 -3.32
N VAL A 36 -17.44 -0.73 -2.94
CA VAL A 36 -18.16 0.13 -1.99
C VAL A 36 -17.32 0.39 -0.75
N LEU A 37 -17.19 1.66 -0.42
CA LEU A 37 -16.37 2.15 0.67
C LEU A 37 -17.14 2.08 1.99
N THR A 38 -16.53 1.50 3.00
CA THR A 38 -17.09 1.40 4.36
C THR A 38 -16.08 1.91 5.36
N VAL A 39 -16.50 2.80 6.25
CA VAL A 39 -15.70 3.28 7.37
C VAL A 39 -16.36 2.82 8.66
N ALA A 40 -15.58 2.22 9.57
CA ALA A 40 -16.06 1.67 10.83
C ALA A 40 -15.12 2.04 11.99
N ASN A 41 -15.55 1.82 13.23
CA ASN A 41 -14.61 1.85 14.36
C ASN A 41 -13.57 0.73 14.20
N ASP A 42 -12.37 0.94 14.77
CA ASP A 42 -11.33 -0.07 14.70
C ASP A 42 -11.75 -1.40 15.35
N GLY A 43 -11.34 -2.50 14.72
CA GLY A 43 -11.74 -3.86 15.07
C GLY A 43 -13.17 -4.26 14.70
N GLN A 44 -13.99 -3.37 14.12
CA GLN A 44 -15.37 -3.70 13.71
C GLN A 44 -15.52 -4.16 12.25
N ILE A 45 -14.50 -4.00 11.41
CA ILE A 45 -14.50 -4.59 10.07
C ILE A 45 -14.20 -6.09 10.19
N PRO A 46 -15.14 -7.00 9.90
CA PRO A 46 -14.94 -8.42 10.12
C PRO A 46 -13.88 -8.98 9.17
N LEU A 47 -12.94 -9.80 9.67
CA LEU A 47 -11.92 -10.50 8.84
C LEU A 47 -12.52 -11.34 7.71
N THR A 48 -13.77 -11.77 7.88
CA THR A 48 -14.57 -12.45 6.85
C THR A 48 -15.96 -11.85 6.83
N VAL A 49 -16.27 -11.11 5.78
CA VAL A 49 -17.63 -10.65 5.48
C VAL A 49 -18.17 -11.56 4.36
N SER A 50 -19.31 -12.20 4.56
CA SER A 50 -19.98 -12.94 3.48
C SER A 50 -20.31 -11.98 2.32
N PRO A 51 -20.14 -12.38 1.06
CA PRO A 51 -20.59 -11.56 -0.07
C PRO A 51 -22.04 -11.11 0.12
N GLY A 52 -22.29 -9.81 0.00
CA GLY A 52 -23.62 -9.21 0.20
C GLY A 52 -24.04 -8.93 1.65
N ALA A 53 -23.22 -9.24 2.66
CA ALA A 53 -23.50 -8.83 4.03
C ALA A 53 -23.26 -7.33 4.24
N ASP A 54 -24.01 -6.72 5.16
CA ASP A 54 -23.87 -5.33 5.57
C ASP A 54 -23.13 -5.26 6.91
N PRO A 55 -21.80 -5.02 6.91
CA PRO A 55 -21.03 -4.96 8.15
C PRO A 55 -21.36 -3.68 8.94
N PRO A 56 -21.11 -3.68 10.27
CA PRO A 56 -21.19 -2.46 11.08
C PRO A 56 -20.32 -1.35 10.48
N HIS A 57 -20.85 -0.13 10.44
CA HIS A 57 -20.19 1.00 9.83
C HIS A 57 -20.59 2.32 10.49
N LEU A 58 -19.63 3.22 10.64
CA LEU A 58 -19.88 4.62 10.96
C LEU A 58 -20.47 5.34 9.75
N VAL A 59 -19.92 5.06 8.56
CA VAL A 59 -20.46 5.53 7.29
C VAL A 59 -20.12 4.55 6.16
N ARG A 60 -21.06 4.36 5.24
CA ARG A 60 -20.89 3.57 4.01
C ARG A 60 -21.26 4.42 2.81
N LEU A 61 -20.44 4.41 1.76
CA LEU A 61 -20.57 5.26 0.59
C LEU A 61 -20.66 4.45 -0.70
N GLY A 62 -21.65 4.75 -1.53
CA GLY A 62 -21.85 4.09 -2.82
C GLY A 62 -22.49 4.99 -3.87
N MET A 63 -22.12 4.77 -5.12
CA MET A 63 -22.69 5.49 -6.27
C MET A 63 -24.06 4.93 -6.66
N ARG A 64 -24.96 5.83 -7.07
CA ARG A 64 -26.30 5.53 -7.56
C ARG A 64 -26.61 6.32 -8.81
N VAL A 65 -27.27 5.68 -9.78
CA VAL A 65 -27.77 6.32 -11.00
C VAL A 65 -29.18 5.84 -11.28
N LYS A 66 -30.07 6.73 -11.69
CA LYS A 66 -31.39 6.37 -12.22
C LYS A 66 -31.48 6.74 -13.68
N LEU A 67 -31.84 5.80 -14.52
CA LEU A 67 -31.98 6.00 -15.96
C LEU A 67 -33.07 5.10 -16.55
N HIS A 68 -33.57 5.43 -17.73
CA HIS A 68 -34.45 4.55 -18.47
C HIS A 68 -33.65 3.43 -19.15
N CYS A 69 -33.93 2.15 -18.85
CA CYS A 69 -33.24 1.04 -19.51
C CYS A 69 -33.74 0.88 -20.95
N LEU A 70 -32.83 0.75 -21.91
CA LEU A 70 -33.11 0.43 -23.31
C LEU A 70 -32.41 -0.86 -23.78
N HIS A 71 -31.67 -1.54 -22.89
CA HIS A 71 -30.73 -2.63 -23.21
C HIS A 71 -31.26 -3.72 -24.13
N THR A 72 -32.33 -4.42 -23.74
CA THR A 72 -32.90 -5.51 -24.57
C THR A 72 -34.40 -5.32 -24.77
N GLU A 73 -34.82 -5.11 -26.02
CA GLU A 73 -36.24 -4.96 -26.36
C GLU A 73 -37.05 -6.21 -25.94
N GLY A 74 -38.20 -5.99 -25.29
CA GLY A 74 -39.09 -7.07 -24.83
C GLY A 74 -38.77 -7.64 -23.44
N THR A 75 -37.70 -7.20 -22.80
CA THR A 75 -37.47 -7.44 -21.35
C THR A 75 -38.40 -6.59 -20.49
N ALA A 76 -38.62 -6.98 -19.24
CA ALA A 76 -39.56 -6.31 -18.35
C ALA A 76 -39.10 -4.90 -17.93
N ASP A 77 -37.79 -4.67 -17.92
CA ASP A 77 -37.12 -3.42 -17.58
C ASP A 77 -36.96 -2.48 -18.78
N HIS A 78 -37.17 -2.94 -20.02
CA HIS A 78 -37.11 -2.08 -21.20
C HIS A 78 -38.12 -0.91 -21.13
N GLY A 79 -37.61 0.30 -21.34
CA GLY A 79 -38.31 1.58 -21.21
C GLY A 79 -38.59 2.00 -19.75
N GLN A 80 -38.31 1.15 -18.77
CA GLN A 80 -38.54 1.44 -17.35
C GLN A 80 -37.40 2.22 -16.74
N LEU A 81 -37.73 3.00 -15.71
CA LEU A 81 -36.73 3.64 -14.87
C LEU A 81 -36.08 2.58 -13.97
N VAL A 82 -34.80 2.32 -14.18
CA VAL A 82 -33.99 1.41 -13.37
C VAL A 82 -33.00 2.20 -12.51
N GLU A 83 -32.52 1.55 -11.44
CA GLU A 83 -31.46 2.08 -10.59
C GLU A 83 -30.19 1.25 -10.77
N LEU A 84 -29.10 1.92 -11.12
CA LEU A 84 -27.76 1.36 -11.11
C LEU A 84 -27.15 1.59 -9.74
N ARG A 85 -26.49 0.56 -9.21
CA ARG A 85 -25.82 0.63 -7.92
C ARG A 85 -24.39 0.14 -8.07
N GLN A 86 -23.45 0.87 -7.46
CA GLN A 86 -22.04 0.46 -7.44
C GLN A 86 -21.88 -1.00 -6.99
N GLU A 87 -22.59 -1.41 -5.93
CA GLU A 87 -22.53 -2.79 -5.42
C GLU A 87 -23.00 -3.89 -6.40
N ASN A 88 -23.65 -3.54 -7.50
CA ASN A 88 -24.10 -4.53 -8.48
C ASN A 88 -22.92 -5.12 -9.28
N ASP A 89 -21.76 -4.45 -9.32
CA ASP A 89 -20.55 -5.01 -9.93
C ASP A 89 -19.91 -6.08 -9.01
N PRO A 90 -19.90 -7.37 -9.41
CA PRO A 90 -19.34 -8.44 -8.58
C PRO A 90 -17.82 -8.55 -8.66
N ALA A 91 -17.16 -7.82 -9.57
CA ALA A 91 -15.73 -7.95 -9.84
C ALA A 91 -15.05 -6.61 -10.17
N PRO A 92 -15.14 -5.60 -9.29
CA PRO A 92 -14.42 -4.34 -9.45
C PRO A 92 -12.91 -4.57 -9.51
N LYS A 93 -12.21 -3.76 -10.31
CA LYS A 93 -10.75 -3.75 -10.34
C LYS A 93 -10.22 -2.83 -9.26
N CYS A 94 -9.42 -3.36 -8.33
CA CYS A 94 -8.68 -2.58 -7.36
C CYS A 94 -7.20 -2.51 -7.76
N SER A 95 -6.61 -1.32 -7.82
CA SER A 95 -5.20 -1.08 -8.13
C SER A 95 -4.55 -0.19 -7.07
N PHE A 96 -3.39 -0.59 -6.56
CA PHE A 96 -2.66 0.19 -5.56
C PHE A 96 -1.92 1.35 -6.22
N LEU A 97 -2.15 2.56 -5.71
CA LEU A 97 -1.50 3.76 -6.22
C LEU A 97 -0.20 4.01 -5.46
N GLU A 98 -0.23 3.92 -4.13
CA GLU A 98 0.94 4.10 -3.27
C GLU A 98 0.68 3.52 -1.88
N GLU A 99 1.74 3.18 -1.16
CA GLU A 99 1.65 2.80 0.25
C GLU A 99 2.88 3.21 1.04
N GLY A 100 2.69 3.52 2.32
CA GLY A 100 3.78 3.91 3.19
C GLY A 100 3.35 4.64 4.46
N PRO A 101 4.32 5.28 5.14
CA PRO A 101 4.11 5.84 6.47
C PRO A 101 3.25 7.12 6.49
N VAL A 102 2.96 7.76 5.35
CA VAL A 102 2.14 8.98 5.31
C VAL A 102 0.69 8.64 4.94
N ARG A 103 0.49 7.89 3.86
CA ARG A 103 -0.85 7.50 3.37
C ARG A 103 -0.80 6.20 2.55
N VAL A 104 -1.97 5.62 2.33
CA VAL A 104 -2.18 4.62 1.26
C VAL A 104 -3.16 5.15 0.22
N GLY A 105 -2.91 4.78 -1.04
CA GLY A 105 -3.74 5.13 -2.18
C GLY A 105 -4.24 3.88 -2.88
N MET A 106 -5.53 3.82 -3.19
CA MET A 106 -6.10 2.76 -4.00
C MET A 106 -7.14 3.30 -4.98
N ARG A 107 -7.10 2.77 -6.19
CA ARG A 107 -8.08 3.02 -7.24
C ARG A 107 -9.01 1.83 -7.37
N VAL A 108 -10.29 2.12 -7.50
CA VAL A 108 -11.31 1.14 -7.85
C VAL A 108 -11.97 1.56 -9.15
N ALA A 109 -11.98 0.69 -10.15
CA ALA A 109 -12.82 0.81 -11.33
C ALA A 109 -13.92 -0.24 -11.28
N PHE A 110 -15.15 0.14 -11.59
CA PHE A 110 -16.33 -0.73 -11.50
C PHE A 110 -17.31 -0.45 -12.63
N ASP A 111 -18.16 -1.45 -12.93
CA ASP A 111 -19.23 -1.32 -13.92
C ASP A 111 -20.51 -0.77 -13.27
N LEU A 112 -21.26 0.07 -13.99
CA LEU A 112 -22.57 0.55 -13.56
C LEU A 112 -23.65 -0.35 -14.14
N LEU A 113 -24.04 -1.33 -13.33
CA LEU A 113 -25.00 -2.36 -13.68
C LEU A 113 -26.37 -2.11 -13.03
N ASP A 114 -27.45 -2.44 -13.74
CA ASP A 114 -28.79 -2.53 -13.14
C ASP A 114 -28.97 -3.84 -12.37
N ALA A 115 -30.18 -4.05 -11.81
CA ALA A 115 -30.48 -5.23 -11.00
C ALA A 115 -30.51 -6.55 -11.80
N GLU A 116 -30.70 -6.48 -13.11
CA GLU A 116 -30.67 -7.64 -14.02
C GLU A 116 -29.23 -7.91 -14.54
N GLY A 117 -28.28 -7.05 -14.19
CA GLY A 117 -26.88 -7.15 -14.59
C GLY A 117 -26.58 -6.54 -15.96
N HIS A 118 -27.48 -5.72 -16.52
CA HIS A 118 -27.19 -5.02 -17.76
C HIS A 118 -26.22 -3.87 -17.51
N TYR A 119 -25.25 -3.73 -18.42
CA TYR A 119 -24.27 -2.66 -18.40
C TYR A 119 -24.83 -1.38 -19.02
N HIS A 120 -24.59 -0.24 -18.36
CA HIS A 120 -24.98 1.09 -18.85
C HIS A 120 -23.83 2.10 -18.87
N GLY A 121 -22.71 1.78 -18.23
CA GLY A 121 -21.58 2.70 -18.10
C GLY A 121 -20.58 2.28 -17.03
N ASP A 122 -19.68 3.20 -16.70
CA ASP A 122 -18.50 2.97 -15.88
C ASP A 122 -18.45 3.91 -14.68
N GLY A 123 -17.96 3.38 -13.56
CA GLY A 123 -17.62 4.15 -12.37
C GLY A 123 -16.18 3.94 -11.96
N ARG A 124 -15.63 4.95 -11.28
CA ARG A 124 -14.29 4.90 -10.69
C ARG A 124 -14.27 5.67 -9.39
N GLN A 125 -13.45 5.22 -8.45
CA GLN A 125 -13.11 5.94 -7.24
C GLN A 125 -11.61 5.83 -6.93
N ASP A 126 -10.97 6.96 -6.64
CA ASP A 126 -9.62 7.01 -6.08
C ASP A 126 -9.75 7.34 -4.59
N VAL A 127 -9.16 6.49 -3.74
CA VAL A 127 -9.23 6.56 -2.28
C VAL A 127 -7.83 6.80 -1.72
N TRP A 128 -7.66 7.89 -0.97
CA TRP A 128 -6.43 8.23 -0.25
C TRP A 128 -6.70 8.24 1.24
N LEU A 129 -6.10 7.30 1.95
CA LEU A 129 -6.26 7.11 3.39
C LEU A 129 -5.07 7.68 4.13
N TYR A 130 -5.29 8.73 4.91
CA TYR A 130 -4.27 9.38 5.72
C TYR A 130 -4.28 8.88 7.15
N ARG A 131 -3.08 8.77 7.73
CA ARG A 131 -2.91 8.28 9.10
C ARG A 131 -3.64 9.08 10.16
N GLU A 132 -3.81 10.38 9.96
CA GLU A 132 -4.42 11.28 10.94
C GLU A 132 -5.95 11.18 11.03
N GLY A 133 -6.63 10.41 10.18
CA GLY A 133 -8.08 10.21 10.29
C GLY A 133 -8.91 10.64 9.09
N ASP A 134 -8.29 11.19 8.05
CA ASP A 134 -9.00 11.68 6.86
C ASP A 134 -8.86 10.71 5.69
N VAL A 135 -9.95 10.56 4.96
CA VAL A 135 -10.03 9.77 3.73
C VAL A 135 -10.49 10.68 2.62
N HIS A 136 -9.64 10.93 1.63
CA HIS A 136 -10.03 11.64 0.42
C HIS A 136 -10.54 10.61 -0.59
N VAL A 137 -11.72 10.87 -1.15
CA VAL A 137 -12.35 9.99 -2.12
C VAL A 137 -12.82 10.81 -3.30
N THR A 138 -12.31 10.50 -4.48
CA THR A 138 -12.74 11.14 -5.72
C THR A 138 -13.49 10.13 -6.56
N TRP A 139 -14.76 10.40 -6.88
CA TRP A 139 -15.55 9.58 -7.79
C TRP A 139 -15.59 10.17 -9.18
N SER A 140 -15.72 9.30 -10.18
CA SER A 140 -16.16 9.66 -11.52
C SER A 140 -17.16 8.63 -12.05
N MET A 141 -18.15 9.11 -12.80
CA MET A 141 -19.23 8.32 -13.38
C MET A 141 -19.36 8.66 -14.86
N HIS A 142 -19.50 7.63 -15.70
CA HIS A 142 -19.69 7.75 -17.14
C HIS A 142 -20.85 6.86 -17.57
N ILE A 143 -21.96 7.46 -17.98
CA ILE A 143 -23.07 6.75 -18.64
C ILE A 143 -22.92 7.01 -20.13
N MET A 144 -22.64 5.97 -20.91
CA MET A 144 -22.15 6.14 -22.29
C MET A 144 -22.73 5.16 -23.31
N ASP A 145 -23.40 4.08 -22.89
CA ASP A 145 -24.03 3.14 -23.82
C ASP A 145 -25.43 3.63 -24.22
N GLU A 146 -25.48 4.61 -25.12
CA GLU A 146 -26.76 5.19 -25.60
C GLU A 146 -27.68 4.16 -26.28
N CYS A 147 -27.19 2.95 -26.60
CA CYS A 147 -28.04 1.85 -27.05
C CYS A 147 -28.72 1.13 -25.87
N ALA A 148 -28.04 1.05 -24.72
CA ALA A 148 -28.52 0.38 -23.52
C ALA A 148 -29.30 1.29 -22.56
N HIS A 149 -29.17 2.61 -22.66
CA HIS A 149 -29.89 3.55 -21.81
C HIS A 149 -30.59 4.68 -22.58
N GLY A 150 -31.71 5.14 -22.03
CA GLY A 150 -32.41 6.35 -22.41
C GLY A 150 -32.01 7.53 -21.52
N ALA A 151 -32.97 8.36 -21.14
CA ALA A 151 -32.67 9.52 -20.30
C ALA A 151 -32.16 9.11 -18.91
N VAL A 152 -31.05 9.71 -18.48
CA VAL A 152 -30.55 9.68 -17.09
C VAL A 152 -31.37 10.68 -16.30
N GLU A 153 -32.03 10.22 -15.22
CA GLU A 153 -32.88 11.04 -14.35
C GLU A 153 -32.15 11.61 -13.13
N SER A 154 -31.25 10.84 -12.53
CA SER A 154 -30.56 11.22 -11.28
C SER A 154 -29.23 10.50 -11.15
N ALA A 155 -28.23 11.16 -10.57
CA ALA A 155 -26.92 10.58 -10.28
C ALA A 155 -26.38 11.20 -8.98
N TRP A 156 -26.02 10.36 -8.02
CA TRP A 156 -25.54 10.81 -6.70
C TRP A 156 -24.60 9.81 -6.04
N ILE A 157 -23.82 10.31 -5.10
CA ILE A 157 -23.17 9.47 -4.07
C ILE A 157 -24.09 9.44 -2.86
N GLU A 158 -24.43 8.24 -2.42
CA GLU A 158 -25.21 7.98 -1.21
C GLU A 158 -24.25 7.62 -0.07
N ALA A 159 -24.45 8.25 1.09
CA ALA A 159 -23.76 7.93 2.31
C ALA A 159 -24.77 7.57 3.41
N THR A 160 -24.66 6.40 4.00
CA THR A 160 -25.50 5.94 5.12
C THR A 160 -24.64 5.83 6.37
N GLY A 161 -25.11 6.35 7.51
CA GLY A 161 -24.41 6.26 8.79
C GLY A 161 -25.11 5.33 9.78
N ASP A 162 -24.42 5.07 10.89
CA ASP A 162 -24.93 4.20 11.96
C ASP A 162 -26.25 4.72 12.58
N PRO A 163 -27.24 3.85 12.84
CA PRO A 163 -28.50 4.23 13.49
C PRO A 163 -28.37 4.91 14.86
N GLU A 164 -27.26 4.73 15.57
CA GLU A 164 -27.03 5.37 16.87
C GLU A 164 -26.79 6.89 16.77
N TYR A 165 -26.42 7.42 15.59
CA TYR A 165 -26.28 8.87 15.41
C TYR A 165 -27.63 9.58 15.53
N THR A 166 -27.72 10.48 16.49
CA THR A 166 -28.96 11.22 16.79
C THR A 166 -29.01 12.60 16.17
N GLN A 167 -27.86 13.14 15.76
CA GLN A 167 -27.71 14.48 15.19
C GLN A 167 -27.13 14.40 13.79
N VAL A 168 -27.74 15.17 12.88
CA VAL A 168 -27.27 15.33 11.51
C VAL A 168 -27.28 16.81 11.18
N TRP A 169 -26.20 17.30 10.57
CA TRP A 169 -26.04 18.68 10.16
C TRP A 169 -25.70 18.75 8.68
N ILE A 170 -26.24 19.74 7.97
CA ILE A 170 -25.85 20.11 6.60
C ILE A 170 -25.47 21.58 6.58
N GLY A 171 -24.18 21.86 6.42
CA GLY A 171 -23.61 23.15 6.76
C GLY A 171 -23.92 23.51 8.22
N ASP A 172 -24.52 24.68 8.43
CA ASP A 172 -24.91 25.17 9.75
C ASP A 172 -26.33 24.74 10.18
N ASP A 173 -27.05 24.00 9.34
CA ASP A 173 -28.45 23.62 9.57
C ASP A 173 -28.57 22.23 10.22
N SER A 174 -29.30 22.14 11.33
CA SER A 174 -29.66 20.86 11.97
C SER A 174 -30.81 20.16 11.23
N VAL A 175 -30.76 18.82 11.19
CA VAL A 175 -31.77 17.96 10.54
C VAL A 175 -32.59 17.24 11.62
N GLU A 176 -33.69 17.84 12.06
CA GLU A 176 -34.42 17.36 13.26
C GLU A 176 -35.45 16.24 13.03
N SER A 177 -35.89 15.98 11.78
CA SER A 177 -36.79 14.84 11.43
C SER A 177 -37.20 14.83 9.95
N THR A 178 -37.05 15.94 9.24
CA THR A 178 -37.33 16.08 7.81
C THR A 178 -36.06 16.10 6.99
N GLN A 179 -36.13 15.62 5.74
CA GLN A 179 -35.09 15.80 4.75
C GLN A 179 -34.78 17.30 4.55
N VAL A 180 -33.51 17.68 4.67
CA VAL A 180 -33.02 19.02 4.33
C VAL A 180 -32.25 18.93 3.01
N ARG A 181 -32.56 19.85 2.09
CA ARG A 181 -31.90 19.96 0.79
C ARG A 181 -31.25 21.35 0.66
N ARG A 182 -30.02 21.39 0.15
CA ARG A 182 -29.26 22.61 -0.12
C ARG A 182 -28.60 22.50 -1.48
N VAL A 183 -28.67 23.59 -2.26
CA VAL A 183 -27.97 23.65 -3.54
C VAL A 183 -26.50 23.92 -3.24
N PHE A 184 -25.59 23.33 -4.03
CA PHE A 184 -24.16 23.61 -3.88
C PHE A 184 -23.83 25.08 -4.14
N GLY A 185 -22.65 25.54 -3.69
CA GLY A 185 -22.25 26.95 -3.76
C GLY A 185 -22.73 27.78 -2.56
N GLU A 186 -23.11 29.03 -2.78
CA GLU A 186 -23.37 29.99 -1.70
C GLU A 186 -24.46 29.56 -0.71
N SER A 187 -25.45 28.78 -1.16
CA SER A 187 -26.51 28.27 -0.28
C SER A 187 -26.04 27.17 0.69
N LEU A 188 -24.80 26.72 0.54
CA LEU A 188 -24.13 25.74 1.39
C LEU A 188 -22.66 26.13 1.60
N ALA A 189 -22.45 27.33 2.14
CA ALA A 189 -21.11 27.88 2.37
C ALA A 189 -20.24 27.00 3.29
N ALA A 190 -20.85 26.44 4.34
CA ALA A 190 -20.25 25.36 5.13
C ALA A 190 -20.42 24.05 4.34
N LYS A 191 -19.44 23.76 3.47
CA LYS A 191 -19.41 22.61 2.54
C LYS A 191 -19.21 21.28 3.27
N SER A 192 -20.16 20.90 4.12
CA SER A 192 -20.06 19.75 5.00
C SER A 192 -21.42 19.16 5.36
N ILE A 193 -21.46 17.84 5.58
CA ILE A 193 -22.51 17.13 6.28
C ILE A 193 -21.87 16.38 7.46
N VAL A 194 -22.47 16.44 8.65
CA VAL A 194 -21.92 15.83 9.87
C VAL A 194 -22.94 14.88 10.50
N PHE A 195 -22.48 13.70 10.92
CA PHE A 195 -23.21 12.73 11.73
C PHE A 195 -22.60 12.69 13.13
N SER A 196 -23.40 12.95 14.17
CA SER A 196 -22.94 13.01 15.56
C SER A 196 -24.04 12.69 16.58
N GLY A 197 -23.78 12.96 17.87
CA GLY A 197 -24.75 12.77 18.94
C GLY A 197 -24.93 11.32 19.44
N ALA A 198 -24.03 10.41 19.06
CA ALA A 198 -23.98 9.05 19.59
C ALA A 198 -22.88 8.96 20.67
N PRO A 199 -23.19 8.64 21.94
CA PRO A 199 -22.18 8.57 23.01
C PRO A 199 -21.09 7.51 22.80
N SER A 200 -21.42 6.45 22.06
CA SER A 200 -20.57 5.29 21.76
C SER A 200 -19.79 5.41 20.46
N LEU A 201 -20.12 6.38 19.61
CA LEU A 201 -19.53 6.54 18.28
C LEU A 201 -18.82 7.88 18.15
N LYS A 202 -17.76 7.88 17.34
CA LYS A 202 -17.04 9.09 16.96
C LYS A 202 -17.84 9.89 15.94
N PRO A 203 -17.81 11.23 15.95
CA PRO A 203 -18.48 12.01 14.92
C PRO A 203 -17.80 11.81 13.55
N VAL A 204 -18.63 11.77 12.51
CA VAL A 204 -18.20 11.63 11.11
C VAL A 204 -18.54 12.89 10.34
N GLY A 205 -17.58 13.41 9.57
CA GLY A 205 -17.81 14.50 8.63
C GLY A 205 -17.62 14.05 7.18
N LEU A 206 -18.48 14.57 6.31
CA LEU A 206 -18.46 14.43 4.87
C LEU A 206 -18.37 15.84 4.27
N TYR A 207 -17.21 16.25 3.77
CA TYR A 207 -16.99 17.65 3.35
C TYR A 207 -16.17 17.76 2.06
N TRP A 208 -16.32 18.88 1.35
CA TRP A 208 -15.66 19.11 0.06
C TRP A 208 -15.16 20.53 -0.07
N VAL A 209 -14.27 20.76 -1.04
CA VAL A 209 -13.66 22.08 -1.31
C VAL A 209 -14.30 22.74 -2.53
N ARG A 210 -14.49 21.99 -3.61
CA ARG A 210 -14.98 22.52 -4.89
C ARG A 210 -16.44 22.20 -5.14
N ASP A 211 -17.23 23.24 -5.38
CA ASP A 211 -18.59 23.07 -5.88
C ASP A 211 -18.59 22.86 -7.39
N GLU A 212 -17.78 23.60 -8.14
CA GLU A 212 -17.67 23.46 -9.59
C GLU A 212 -16.31 23.92 -10.09
N GLY A 213 -16.03 23.61 -11.34
CA GLY A 213 -14.95 24.23 -12.08
C GLY A 213 -14.07 23.21 -12.78
N HIS A 214 -13.13 23.78 -13.51
CA HIS A 214 -12.31 23.05 -14.43
C HIS A 214 -10.87 22.97 -13.90
N VAL A 215 -10.34 21.76 -13.72
CA VAL A 215 -9.12 21.55 -12.91
C VAL A 215 -7.83 21.36 -13.70
N TRP A 216 -7.85 21.46 -15.04
CA TRP A 216 -6.59 21.36 -15.83
C TRP A 216 -5.54 22.38 -15.36
N GLU A 217 -5.95 23.61 -15.06
CA GLU A 217 -5.02 24.68 -14.64
C GLU A 217 -4.51 24.52 -13.20
N VAL A 218 -5.16 23.70 -12.37
CA VAL A 218 -4.81 23.51 -10.95
C VAL A 218 -3.68 22.49 -10.79
N GLY A 219 -3.36 21.69 -11.82
CA GLY A 219 -2.31 20.68 -11.75
C GLY A 219 -1.60 20.31 -13.06
N SER A 220 -1.99 20.91 -14.19
CA SER A 220 -1.30 20.69 -15.47
C SER A 220 -0.50 21.93 -15.85
N ASP A 221 0.79 21.95 -15.50
CA ASP A 221 1.73 22.93 -16.03
C ASP A 221 2.42 22.36 -17.28
N HIS A 222 1.98 22.81 -18.45
CA HIS A 222 2.63 22.42 -19.70
C HIS A 222 3.98 23.12 -19.93
N GLY A 223 4.33 24.17 -19.17
CA GLY A 223 5.55 24.96 -19.33
C GLY A 223 5.90 25.32 -20.80
N PRO A 224 7.12 25.80 -21.07
CA PRO A 224 7.64 25.99 -22.43
C PRO A 224 8.31 24.73 -23.01
N LEU A 225 8.54 23.71 -22.18
CA LEU A 225 9.11 22.43 -22.57
C LEU A 225 8.00 21.38 -22.57
N PRO A 226 7.89 20.51 -23.59
CA PRO A 226 6.79 19.56 -23.71
C PRO A 226 6.62 18.73 -22.42
N PRO A 227 5.37 18.44 -22.01
CA PRO A 227 5.07 17.83 -20.72
C PRO A 227 5.55 16.38 -20.72
N PHE A 228 6.74 16.13 -20.19
CA PHE A 228 7.17 14.77 -19.89
C PHE A 228 6.44 14.32 -18.61
N TYR A 229 5.23 13.81 -18.83
CA TYR A 229 4.48 12.74 -18.16
C TYR A 229 4.53 12.64 -16.61
N ALA A 230 3.35 12.44 -16.00
CA ALA A 230 3.06 12.34 -14.55
C ALA A 230 2.97 13.66 -13.78
N SER A 231 4.05 14.40 -13.53
CA SER A 231 3.96 15.67 -12.76
C SER A 231 3.48 16.89 -13.56
N ARG A 232 3.08 16.68 -14.82
CA ARG A 232 2.57 17.72 -15.75
C ARG A 232 1.41 17.24 -16.62
N TRP A 233 0.97 15.99 -16.46
CA TRP A 233 -0.16 15.43 -17.17
C TRP A 233 -1.36 15.39 -16.23
N PRO A 234 -2.59 15.65 -16.72
CA PRO A 234 -3.77 15.54 -15.87
C PRO A 234 -3.88 14.12 -15.32
N THR A 235 -4.33 13.97 -14.07
CA THR A 235 -4.53 12.63 -13.48
C THR A 235 -5.53 11.83 -14.31
N GLY A 236 -5.53 10.51 -14.19
CA GLY A 236 -6.47 9.68 -14.93
C GLY A 236 -7.93 10.07 -14.66
N MET A 237 -8.23 10.57 -13.46
CA MET A 237 -9.54 11.13 -13.11
C MET A 237 -9.85 12.40 -13.90
N GLN A 238 -8.91 13.35 -13.96
CA GLN A 238 -9.07 14.60 -14.69
C GLN A 238 -9.23 14.37 -16.20
N GLN A 239 -8.54 13.38 -16.75
CA GLN A 239 -8.69 13.01 -18.16
C GLN A 239 -10.07 12.41 -18.45
N TRP A 240 -10.52 11.50 -17.57
CA TRP A 240 -11.82 10.85 -17.71
C TRP A 240 -12.97 11.85 -17.65
N CYS A 241 -12.95 12.78 -16.69
CA CYS A 241 -14.04 13.75 -16.53
C CYS A 241 -13.89 15.01 -17.39
N TRP A 242 -13.00 15.02 -18.39
CA TRP A 242 -12.66 16.21 -19.19
C TRP A 242 -12.40 17.46 -18.33
N ALA A 243 -11.69 17.25 -17.22
CA ALA A 243 -11.38 18.22 -16.16
C ALA A 243 -12.56 18.94 -15.50
N ASN A 244 -13.81 18.61 -15.85
CA ASN A 244 -14.98 19.15 -15.17
C ASN A 244 -15.19 18.39 -13.87
N MET A 245 -14.90 19.06 -12.74
CA MET A 245 -15.00 18.47 -11.42
C MET A 245 -15.86 19.34 -10.49
N GLY A 246 -16.48 18.70 -9.51
CA GLY A 246 -17.31 19.32 -8.50
C GLY A 246 -18.74 18.80 -8.52
N TRP A 247 -19.50 19.22 -7.53
CA TRP A 247 -20.85 18.74 -7.30
C TRP A 247 -21.93 19.55 -8.04
N ALA A 248 -21.71 20.83 -8.29
CA ALA A 248 -22.62 21.79 -8.91
C ALA A 248 -22.58 21.77 -10.46
N GLN A 249 -22.50 20.59 -11.07
CA GLN A 249 -22.37 20.42 -12.53
C GLN A 249 -23.71 20.45 -13.29
N HIS A 250 -24.83 20.70 -12.59
CA HIS A 250 -26.17 20.78 -13.17
C HIS A 250 -27.09 21.66 -12.31
N ASP A 251 -28.11 22.29 -12.91
CA ASP A 251 -29.06 23.19 -12.22
C ASP A 251 -29.83 22.54 -11.07
N THR A 252 -29.97 21.21 -11.11
CA THR A 252 -30.66 20.42 -10.06
C THR A 252 -29.71 19.80 -9.05
N ALA A 253 -28.41 20.06 -9.15
CA ALA A 253 -27.40 19.56 -8.22
C ALA A 253 -27.68 20.06 -6.80
N ALA A 254 -27.57 19.16 -5.83
CA ALA A 254 -27.77 19.49 -4.43
C ALA A 254 -27.19 18.44 -3.48
N ALA A 255 -26.88 18.91 -2.28
CA ALA A 255 -26.67 18.07 -1.14
C ALA A 255 -28.00 17.90 -0.38
N THR A 256 -28.26 16.68 0.05
CA THR A 256 -29.41 16.34 0.88
C THR A 256 -28.91 15.60 2.12
N ALA A 257 -29.49 15.91 3.27
CA ALA A 257 -29.33 15.12 4.49
C ALA A 257 -30.70 14.78 5.07
N CYS A 258 -30.86 13.57 5.57
CA CYS A 258 -32.04 13.16 6.31
C CYS A 258 -31.67 12.21 7.45
N ARG A 259 -32.62 12.03 8.37
CA ARG A 259 -32.54 11.03 9.42
C ARG A 259 -33.74 10.09 9.24
N THR A 260 -33.47 8.80 9.09
CA THR A 260 -34.48 7.74 8.98
C THR A 260 -34.41 6.84 10.21
N ASP A 261 -35.32 5.87 10.30
CA ASP A 261 -35.28 4.84 11.35
C ASP A 261 -34.05 3.92 11.20
N ASP A 262 -33.51 3.82 9.99
CA ASP A 262 -32.31 3.03 9.66
C ASP A 262 -31.01 3.83 9.83
N GLY A 263 -31.09 5.05 10.37
CA GLY A 263 -29.95 5.94 10.62
C GLY A 263 -29.91 7.20 9.75
N PRO A 264 -28.85 8.02 9.89
CA PRO A 264 -28.67 9.21 9.07
C PRO A 264 -28.29 8.81 7.64
N ALA A 265 -28.75 9.59 6.67
CA ALA A 265 -28.37 9.43 5.28
C ALA A 265 -28.09 10.78 4.63
N ALA A 266 -27.11 10.78 3.74
CA ALA A 266 -26.74 11.93 2.94
C ALA A 266 -26.66 11.56 1.46
N ARG A 267 -27.00 12.51 0.60
CA ARG A 267 -26.88 12.38 -0.85
C ARG A 267 -26.17 13.59 -1.42
N PHE A 268 -25.12 13.35 -2.19
CA PHE A 268 -24.40 14.35 -2.96
C PHE A 268 -24.76 14.15 -4.42
N ALA A 269 -25.78 14.88 -4.88
CA ALA A 269 -26.36 14.67 -6.19
C ALA A 269 -25.82 15.67 -7.21
N TRP A 270 -25.15 15.16 -8.25
CA TRP A 270 -24.84 15.96 -9.44
C TRP A 270 -26.09 16.37 -10.18
N ARG A 271 -27.15 15.54 -10.12
CA ARG A 271 -28.45 15.83 -10.73
C ARG A 271 -29.55 15.03 -10.05
N GLU A 272 -30.71 15.66 -9.90
CA GLU A 272 -31.94 15.04 -9.45
C GLU A 272 -33.10 15.39 -10.38
N LYS A 273 -33.92 14.39 -10.72
CA LYS A 273 -35.13 14.53 -11.55
C LYS A 273 -34.89 15.31 -12.86
N ALA A 274 -33.68 15.25 -13.40
CA ALA A 274 -33.30 15.89 -14.65
C ALA A 274 -33.39 14.85 -15.74
N LYS A 275 -34.22 15.01 -16.79
CA LYS A 275 -34.29 14.03 -17.88
C LYS A 275 -33.36 14.46 -19.01
N GLU A 276 -32.16 13.88 -19.05
CA GLU A 276 -31.16 14.17 -20.08
C GLU A 276 -30.76 12.88 -20.80
N ALA A 277 -30.77 12.91 -22.13
CA ALA A 277 -30.31 11.80 -22.97
C ALA A 277 -28.88 12.07 -23.46
N GLY A 278 -28.20 11.00 -23.87
CA GLY A 278 -26.82 11.06 -24.34
C GLY A 278 -25.80 10.73 -23.25
N VAL A 279 -24.53 10.94 -23.58
CA VAL A 279 -23.40 10.64 -22.69
C VAL A 279 -23.38 11.58 -21.50
N ILE A 280 -23.43 11.04 -20.28
CA ILE A 280 -23.37 11.81 -19.03
C ILE A 280 -22.09 11.47 -18.27
N VAL A 281 -21.31 12.49 -17.94
CA VAL A 281 -20.07 12.37 -17.17
C VAL A 281 -20.10 13.29 -15.96
N HIS A 282 -19.73 12.78 -14.78
CA HIS A 282 -19.58 13.56 -13.55
C HIS A 282 -18.35 13.12 -12.77
N ALA A 283 -17.71 14.05 -12.06
CA ALA A 283 -16.67 13.73 -11.10
C ALA A 283 -16.63 14.73 -9.94
N ALA A 284 -16.36 14.26 -8.74
CA ALA A 284 -16.22 15.11 -7.56
C ALA A 284 -15.46 14.41 -6.43
N THR A 285 -14.88 15.22 -5.54
CA THR A 285 -14.14 14.76 -4.36
C THR A 285 -14.92 15.04 -3.09
N LEU A 286 -14.83 14.10 -2.15
CA LEU A 286 -15.28 14.22 -0.77
C LEU A 286 -14.14 13.84 0.16
N VAL A 287 -14.07 14.50 1.30
CA VAL A 287 -13.29 14.06 2.45
C VAL A 287 -14.24 13.42 3.45
N VAL A 288 -13.94 12.18 3.83
CA VAL A 288 -14.59 11.46 4.92
C VAL A 288 -13.63 11.48 6.11
N SER A 289 -14.05 12.07 7.23
CA SER A 289 -13.21 12.16 8.43
C SER A 289 -13.92 11.56 9.64
N VAL A 290 -13.17 10.78 10.41
CA VAL A 290 -13.60 10.24 11.71
C VAL A 290 -12.79 10.96 12.79
N ALA A 291 -13.42 11.92 13.47
CA ALA A 291 -12.74 12.79 14.43
C ALA A 291 -12.86 12.25 15.86
N ALA A 292 -12.00 12.75 16.76
CA ALA A 292 -12.07 12.37 18.17
C ALA A 292 -13.35 12.91 18.85
N ASP A 293 -13.74 14.13 18.49
CA ASP A 293 -14.94 14.82 18.95
C ASP A 293 -15.41 15.87 17.92
N GLU A 294 -16.51 16.57 18.21
CA GLU A 294 -17.11 17.55 17.29
C GLU A 294 -16.21 18.78 17.08
N ALA A 295 -15.36 19.14 18.05
CA ALA A 295 -14.45 20.28 17.94
C ALA A 295 -13.27 19.96 17.01
N ASP A 296 -12.67 18.78 17.17
CA ASP A 296 -11.67 18.23 16.23
C ASP A 296 -12.25 18.18 14.81
N LEU A 297 -13.48 17.70 14.66
CA LEU A 297 -14.14 17.63 13.34
C LEU A 297 -14.31 19.02 12.71
N ALA A 298 -14.82 20.00 13.47
CA ALA A 298 -15.00 21.36 13.00
C ALA A 298 -13.66 22.00 12.58
N GLN A 299 -12.59 21.75 13.33
CA GLN A 299 -11.23 22.21 13.02
C GLN A 299 -10.72 21.61 11.70
N ARG A 300 -10.91 20.30 11.48
CA ARG A 300 -10.53 19.61 10.23
C ARG A 300 -11.28 20.14 9.02
N ILE A 301 -12.61 20.26 9.11
CA ILE A 301 -13.46 20.84 8.05
C ILE A 301 -12.93 22.23 7.68
N ALA A 302 -12.70 23.07 8.68
CA ALA A 302 -12.28 24.46 8.47
C ALA A 302 -10.84 24.57 7.92
N ALA A 303 -9.97 23.59 8.19
CA ALA A 303 -8.61 23.53 7.66
C ALA A 303 -8.59 23.12 6.19
N THR A 304 -9.38 22.10 5.81
CA THR A 304 -9.49 21.63 4.42
C THR A 304 -10.12 22.68 3.50
N GLN A 305 -11.13 23.40 3.97
CA GLN A 305 -11.82 24.42 3.18
C GLN A 305 -11.01 25.73 3.00
N ARG A 306 -9.88 25.89 3.70
CA ARG A 306 -9.07 27.12 3.68
C ARG A 306 -7.57 26.81 3.50
N PRO A 307 -7.15 26.18 2.39
CA PRO A 307 -5.75 25.81 2.19
C PRO A 307 -4.81 27.01 2.30
N LEU A 308 -3.65 26.81 2.92
CA LEU A 308 -2.60 27.82 3.03
C LEU A 308 -1.79 27.95 1.74
N THR A 309 -0.97 28.99 1.62
CA THR A 309 0.06 29.11 0.59
C THR A 309 1.44 29.14 1.27
N PRO A 310 2.28 28.11 1.10
CA PRO A 310 3.61 28.09 1.69
C PRO A 310 4.60 28.96 0.90
N GLN A 311 5.70 29.34 1.55
CA GLN A 311 6.89 29.86 0.88
C GLN A 311 7.87 28.72 0.63
N VAL A 312 8.46 28.66 -0.57
CA VAL A 312 9.36 27.57 -0.97
C VAL A 312 10.70 28.11 -1.43
N THR A 313 11.78 27.56 -0.86
CA THR A 313 13.17 27.80 -1.28
C THR A 313 13.79 26.49 -1.77
N GLY A 314 14.50 26.51 -2.91
CA GLY A 314 15.02 25.30 -3.55
C GLY A 314 13.97 24.48 -4.33
N GLY A 315 12.75 24.99 -4.44
CA GLY A 315 11.64 24.37 -5.16
C GLY A 315 10.63 25.39 -5.68
N THR A 316 9.49 24.91 -6.15
CA THR A 316 8.37 25.75 -6.60
C THR A 316 7.08 25.18 -6.07
N PHE A 317 6.35 25.95 -5.25
CA PHE A 317 4.98 25.60 -4.90
C PHE A 317 4.12 25.61 -6.17
N ARG A 318 3.49 24.48 -6.48
CA ARG A 318 2.63 24.34 -7.64
C ARG A 318 1.19 24.69 -7.27
N CYS A 319 0.61 23.90 -6.37
CA CYS A 319 -0.79 23.99 -6.00
C CYS A 319 -1.08 23.20 -4.72
N TYR A 320 -2.29 23.38 -4.22
CA TYR A 320 -2.93 22.43 -3.31
C TYR A 320 -3.96 21.64 -4.12
N THR A 321 -3.81 20.32 -4.17
CA THR A 321 -4.77 19.42 -4.82
C THR A 321 -5.80 18.97 -3.81
N GLU A 322 -7.07 19.07 -4.17
CA GLU A 322 -8.18 18.72 -3.29
C GLU A 322 -8.52 17.22 -3.38
N GLU A 323 -8.21 16.60 -4.52
CA GLU A 323 -8.46 15.19 -4.83
C GLU A 323 -7.85 14.25 -3.80
N ASP A 324 -6.69 14.64 -3.26
CA ASP A 324 -5.93 13.93 -2.25
C ASP A 324 -5.45 14.84 -1.11
N GLY A 325 -5.75 16.15 -1.12
CA GLY A 325 -5.46 17.07 -0.02
C GLY A 325 -3.97 17.33 0.19
N ILE A 326 -3.17 17.39 -0.89
CA ILE A 326 -1.71 17.54 -0.82
C ILE A 326 -1.23 18.90 -1.34
N TYR A 327 -0.19 19.43 -0.71
CA TYR A 327 0.58 20.56 -1.24
C TYR A 327 1.67 20.04 -2.15
N GLU A 328 1.58 20.37 -3.43
CA GLU A 328 2.54 19.95 -4.43
C GLU A 328 3.69 20.95 -4.55
N VAL A 329 4.92 20.45 -4.36
CA VAL A 329 6.15 21.24 -4.49
C VAL A 329 7.06 20.59 -5.52
N GLY A 330 7.27 21.29 -6.62
CA GLY A 330 8.17 20.83 -7.69
C GLY A 330 9.62 21.14 -7.36
N GLN A 331 10.50 20.16 -7.60
CA GLN A 331 11.92 20.31 -7.40
C GLN A 331 12.55 21.38 -8.30
N ALA A 332 13.40 22.25 -7.74
CA ALA A 332 14.25 23.17 -8.50
C ALA A 332 15.74 22.93 -8.21
N ASP A 333 16.07 22.73 -6.93
CA ASP A 333 17.37 22.27 -6.46
C ASP A 333 17.34 20.73 -6.31
N PRO A 334 18.27 19.98 -6.95
CA PRO A 334 18.32 18.53 -6.88
C PRO A 334 18.62 17.99 -5.46
N GLY A 335 19.25 18.78 -4.59
CA GLY A 335 19.79 18.33 -3.30
C GLY A 335 18.92 18.68 -2.09
N LYS A 336 18.26 19.85 -2.08
CA LYS A 336 17.51 20.31 -0.90
C LYS A 336 16.35 21.26 -1.22
N VAL A 337 15.23 21.11 -0.53
CA VAL A 337 14.11 22.06 -0.52
C VAL A 337 13.72 22.43 0.91
N SER A 338 13.30 23.67 1.11
CA SER A 338 12.74 24.20 2.35
C SER A 338 11.36 24.79 2.07
N ILE A 339 10.37 24.43 2.87
CA ILE A 339 8.96 24.80 2.71
C ILE A 339 8.49 25.39 4.04
N GLU A 340 8.21 26.69 4.05
CA GLU A 340 7.75 27.41 5.23
C GLU A 340 6.23 27.62 5.15
N PHE A 341 5.52 27.10 6.13
CA PHE A 341 4.11 27.40 6.35
C PHE A 341 3.97 28.50 7.42
N PRO A 342 3.03 29.45 7.23
CA PRO A 342 2.77 30.46 8.25
C PRO A 342 2.21 29.82 9.52
N THR A 343 2.23 30.56 10.63
CA THR A 343 1.51 30.22 11.86
C THR A 343 0.05 29.88 11.55
N ASP A 344 -0.45 28.79 12.12
CA ASP A 344 -1.81 28.32 11.87
C ASP A 344 -2.56 28.05 13.17
N ALA A 345 -3.56 28.88 13.46
CA ALA A 345 -4.39 28.73 14.67
C ALA A 345 -5.23 27.44 14.68
N LEU A 346 -5.38 26.77 13.52
CA LEU A 346 -6.03 25.47 13.42
C LEU A 346 -5.05 24.32 13.62
N GLU A 347 -3.75 24.57 13.83
CA GLU A 347 -2.70 23.53 13.98
C GLU A 347 -2.91 22.36 13.00
N ARG A 348 -3.21 22.67 11.74
CA ARG A 348 -3.64 21.65 10.79
C ARG A 348 -2.48 20.73 10.45
N VAL A 349 -2.79 19.51 10.04
CA VAL A 349 -1.80 18.64 9.41
C VAL A 349 -1.65 19.05 7.95
N VAL A 350 -0.45 19.46 7.55
CA VAL A 350 -0.11 19.66 6.14
C VAL A 350 0.51 18.40 5.58
N ARG A 351 0.19 18.10 4.32
CA ARG A 351 0.75 17.00 3.54
C ARG A 351 1.48 17.60 2.36
N VAL A 352 2.72 17.22 2.14
CA VAL A 352 3.54 17.75 1.06
C VAL A 352 4.00 16.61 0.18
N ARG A 353 3.81 16.75 -1.14
CA ARG A 353 4.46 15.93 -2.16
C ARG A 353 5.56 16.75 -2.81
N HIS A 354 6.81 16.41 -2.52
CA HIS A 354 7.97 16.97 -3.20
C HIS A 354 8.35 16.05 -4.37
N PHE A 355 8.06 16.49 -5.59
CA PHE A 355 8.19 15.67 -6.78
C PHE A 355 9.41 16.07 -7.63
N ARG A 356 10.11 15.07 -8.17
CA ARG A 356 11.23 15.24 -9.11
C ARG A 356 10.72 15.76 -10.46
N ARG A 357 11.44 16.70 -11.05
CA ARG A 357 11.28 17.02 -12.48
C ARG A 357 12.00 15.95 -13.31
N LYS A 358 11.34 15.31 -14.27
CA LYS A 358 11.94 14.23 -15.09
C LYS A 358 13.27 14.56 -15.76
N THR A 359 13.53 15.84 -16.05
CA THR A 359 14.81 16.31 -16.61
C THR A 359 15.98 16.29 -15.63
N GLN A 360 15.72 16.12 -14.33
CA GLN A 360 16.73 16.02 -13.27
C GLN A 360 17.19 14.58 -13.10
N PRO A 361 18.46 14.33 -12.71
CA PRO A 361 18.96 12.99 -12.47
C PRO A 361 18.19 12.30 -11.34
N ARG A 362 18.10 10.98 -11.46
CA ARG A 362 17.56 10.09 -10.41
C ARG A 362 18.49 10.08 -9.20
N HIS A 363 17.91 9.94 -8.01
CA HIS A 363 18.67 9.88 -6.77
C HIS A 363 18.59 8.48 -6.18
N ARG A 364 19.73 7.79 -6.09
CA ARG A 364 19.82 6.39 -5.64
C ARG A 364 20.15 6.25 -4.14
N GLY A 365 20.58 7.33 -3.48
CA GLY A 365 20.87 7.37 -2.04
C GLY A 365 19.61 7.56 -1.18
N GLY A 366 19.79 7.97 0.08
CA GLY A 366 18.67 8.20 1.00
C GLY A 366 18.10 9.62 1.01
N VAL A 367 16.96 9.78 1.70
CA VAL A 367 16.28 11.06 1.87
C VAL A 367 16.14 11.35 3.36
N VAL A 368 16.47 12.58 3.77
CA VAL A 368 16.24 13.07 5.12
C VAL A 368 15.15 14.13 5.07
N ALA A 369 14.14 13.97 5.90
CA ALA A 369 13.08 14.96 6.09
C ALA A 369 13.09 15.48 7.52
N ARG A 370 12.92 16.80 7.70
CA ARG A 370 12.85 17.45 9.00
C ARG A 370 11.69 18.44 9.06
N ALA A 371 11.11 18.60 10.24
CA ALA A 371 10.19 19.67 10.58
C ALA A 371 10.76 20.44 11.77
N ASP A 372 11.00 21.74 11.61
CA ASP A 372 11.60 22.61 12.64
C ASP A 372 12.91 22.02 13.22
N GLY A 373 13.69 21.35 12.36
CA GLY A 373 14.94 20.68 12.70
C GLY A 373 14.81 19.26 13.28
N ALA A 374 13.61 18.83 13.67
CA ALA A 374 13.35 17.46 14.14
C ALA A 374 13.11 16.50 12.97
N ALA A 375 13.66 15.28 13.05
CA ALA A 375 13.46 14.28 12.01
C ALA A 375 11.99 13.85 11.89
N ILE A 376 11.50 13.74 10.66
CA ILE A 376 10.18 13.18 10.34
C ILE A 376 10.34 12.03 9.35
N ARG A 377 9.43 11.05 9.38
CA ARG A 377 9.48 9.88 8.49
C ARG A 377 8.92 10.24 7.11
N PRO A 378 9.73 10.22 6.03
CA PRO A 378 9.22 10.38 4.69
C PRO A 378 8.60 9.07 4.17
N GLN A 379 7.61 9.19 3.31
CA GLN A 379 7.20 8.12 2.39
C GLN A 379 7.85 8.39 1.04
N LEU A 380 8.56 7.40 0.50
CA LEU A 380 9.27 7.51 -0.76
C LEU A 380 8.58 6.64 -1.79
N MET A 381 8.28 7.21 -2.96
CA MET A 381 7.68 6.46 -4.05
C MET A 381 8.33 6.80 -5.39
N SER A 382 8.19 5.89 -6.33
CA SER A 382 8.48 6.11 -7.74
C SER A 382 7.30 5.67 -8.57
N GLU A 383 6.95 6.49 -9.54
CA GLU A 383 5.95 6.15 -10.56
C GLU A 383 6.61 5.51 -11.78
N GLY A 384 7.94 5.25 -11.77
CA GLY A 384 8.66 4.63 -12.89
C GLY A 384 8.58 5.44 -14.19
N GLU A 385 8.38 6.75 -14.07
CA GLU A 385 8.06 7.67 -15.17
C GLU A 385 6.76 7.34 -15.92
N LEU A 386 5.88 6.52 -15.35
CA LEU A 386 4.60 6.15 -15.95
C LEU A 386 3.61 7.32 -15.90
N THR A 387 2.81 7.49 -16.96
CA THR A 387 1.61 8.35 -16.87
C THR A 387 0.53 7.61 -16.13
N ASP A 388 -0.26 8.34 -15.34
CA ASP A 388 -1.56 7.89 -14.86
C ASP A 388 -2.60 7.86 -16.01
N ASP A 389 -2.32 7.08 -17.06
CA ASP A 389 -3.19 6.85 -18.21
C ASP A 389 -3.38 5.34 -18.40
N ILE A 390 -4.53 4.87 -17.95
CA ILE A 390 -4.94 3.45 -17.99
C ILE A 390 -5.36 2.99 -19.40
N CYS A 391 -5.41 3.89 -20.37
CA CYS A 391 -5.88 3.62 -21.73
C CYS A 391 -4.74 3.43 -22.74
N VAL A 392 -3.48 3.63 -22.34
CA VAL A 392 -2.33 3.65 -23.27
C VAL A 392 -1.39 2.46 -23.04
N PRO A 393 -0.95 1.76 -24.11
CA PRO A 393 0.07 0.72 -23.99
C PRO A 393 1.40 1.42 -23.81
N MET A 394 1.98 1.31 -22.63
CA MET A 394 3.34 1.79 -22.39
C MET A 394 4.29 0.61 -22.28
N ASP A 395 5.34 0.61 -23.10
CA ASP A 395 6.48 -0.29 -22.91
C ASP A 395 7.19 0.16 -21.63
N MET A 396 6.98 -0.60 -20.55
CA MET A 396 7.29 -0.18 -19.19
C MET A 396 8.80 -0.21 -18.95
N SER A 397 9.48 0.89 -19.28
CA SER A 397 10.92 1.03 -19.05
C SER A 397 11.21 1.09 -17.54
N HIS A 398 11.72 -0.02 -17.01
CA HIS A 398 12.31 -0.22 -15.69
C HIS A 398 11.34 -0.13 -14.50
N ARG A 399 10.65 -1.26 -14.24
CA ARG A 399 9.73 -1.55 -13.14
C ARG A 399 10.26 -1.33 -11.71
N ASN A 400 11.52 -0.92 -11.57
CA ASN A 400 12.09 -0.53 -10.30
C ASN A 400 12.91 0.71 -10.60
N ASP A 401 12.43 1.85 -10.15
CA ASP A 401 13.17 3.09 -10.20
C ASP A 401 13.34 3.66 -8.79
N SER A 402 14.33 4.54 -8.66
CA SER A 402 14.60 5.20 -7.38
C SER A 402 13.60 6.32 -7.15
N VAL A 403 13.62 6.92 -5.95
CA VAL A 403 12.66 7.95 -5.54
C VAL A 403 12.45 9.06 -6.60
N ASP A 404 11.18 9.24 -6.98
CA ASP A 404 10.70 10.38 -7.75
C ASP A 404 9.96 11.37 -6.84
N ASP A 405 9.20 10.84 -5.89
CA ASP A 405 8.35 11.62 -5.00
C ASP A 405 8.68 11.33 -3.54
N VAL A 406 8.79 12.42 -2.78
CA VAL A 406 8.92 12.40 -1.32
C VAL A 406 7.66 12.98 -0.72
N LEU A 407 6.93 12.16 0.02
CA LEU A 407 5.76 12.57 0.76
C LEU A 407 6.13 12.74 2.22
N VAL A 408 5.71 13.86 2.81
CA VAL A 408 5.84 14.14 4.24
C VAL A 408 4.56 14.74 4.77
N SER A 409 4.27 14.50 6.05
CA SER A 409 3.20 15.19 6.76
C SER A 409 3.69 15.74 8.10
N HIS A 410 3.14 16.88 8.50
CA HIS A 410 3.47 17.49 9.78
C HIS A 410 2.32 18.37 10.28
N ARG A 411 2.19 18.47 11.61
CA ARG A 411 1.24 19.38 12.25
C ARG A 411 1.84 20.77 12.36
N LEU A 412 1.13 21.79 11.89
CA LEU A 412 1.57 23.18 11.99
C LEU A 412 1.46 23.71 13.43
N SER A 413 2.27 24.71 13.76
CA SER A 413 2.22 25.41 15.04
C SER A 413 1.29 26.63 14.99
N ALA A 414 0.54 26.84 16.07
CA ALA A 414 -0.22 28.09 16.28
C ALA A 414 0.68 29.26 16.73
N GLU A 415 1.89 29.00 17.21
CA GLU A 415 2.76 29.98 17.87
C GLU A 415 3.85 30.54 16.95
N GLN A 416 4.37 29.72 16.03
CA GLN A 416 5.46 30.09 15.12
C GLN A 416 5.27 29.48 13.72
N PRO A 417 5.89 30.04 12.67
CA PRO A 417 5.96 29.39 11.37
C PRO A 417 6.62 28.01 11.48
N THR A 418 6.16 27.06 10.67
CA THR A 418 6.71 25.71 10.61
C THR A 418 7.52 25.55 9.32
N VAL A 419 8.74 25.03 9.44
CA VAL A 419 9.65 24.80 8.31
C VAL A 419 9.84 23.32 8.08
N LEU A 420 9.47 22.84 6.90
CA LEU A 420 9.77 21.50 6.43
C LEU A 420 11.01 21.53 5.52
N GLU A 421 11.99 20.69 5.82
CA GLU A 421 13.18 20.51 4.99
C GLU A 421 13.25 19.09 4.45
N ILE A 422 13.50 18.95 3.15
CA ILE A 422 13.71 17.65 2.49
C ILE A 422 15.05 17.71 1.77
N GLU A 423 15.93 16.78 2.10
CA GLU A 423 17.31 16.73 1.63
C GLU A 423 17.66 15.34 1.10
N ARG A 424 18.33 15.28 -0.05
CA ARG A 424 18.82 14.04 -0.66
C ARG A 424 20.29 13.83 -0.29
N VAL A 425 20.63 12.65 0.20
CA VAL A 425 21.96 12.32 0.74
C VAL A 425 22.43 10.93 0.28
N ALA A 426 23.73 10.63 0.36
CA ALA A 426 24.20 9.25 0.17
C ALA A 426 23.63 8.30 1.25
N GLY A 427 23.50 7.01 0.93
CA GLY A 427 22.90 6.01 1.82
C GLY A 427 21.95 5.08 1.09
N ALA A 428 20.91 4.60 1.77
CA ALA A 428 19.88 3.74 1.21
C ALA A 428 18.49 4.38 1.27
N GLN A 429 17.56 3.84 0.47
CA GLN A 429 16.16 4.23 0.49
C GLN A 429 15.24 3.04 0.19
N ALA A 430 14.11 3.02 0.88
CA ALA A 430 12.99 2.13 0.62
C ALA A 430 11.93 2.87 -0.21
N THR A 431 11.75 2.52 -1.49
CA THR A 431 10.89 3.25 -2.42
C THR A 431 9.74 2.38 -2.92
N TYR A 432 8.50 2.76 -2.61
CA TYR A 432 7.31 2.09 -3.15
C TYR A 432 7.25 2.28 -4.67
N GLN A 433 7.01 1.19 -5.40
CA GLN A 433 6.88 1.24 -6.86
C GLN A 433 5.41 1.27 -7.24
N SER A 434 4.93 2.43 -7.68
CA SER A 434 3.56 2.56 -8.18
C SER A 434 3.43 1.80 -9.49
N GLU A 435 2.48 0.86 -9.55
CA GLU A 435 2.20 0.12 -10.76
C GLU A 435 0.84 0.53 -11.34
N ILE A 436 0.88 1.26 -12.46
CA ILE A 436 -0.27 1.45 -13.34
C ILE A 436 0.13 0.89 -14.71
N THR A 437 -0.13 -0.41 -14.94
CA THR A 437 0.25 -1.07 -16.20
C THR A 437 -0.80 -0.97 -17.30
N GLY A 438 -0.34 -0.62 -18.51
CA GLY A 438 -0.86 -1.06 -19.83
C GLY A 438 -2.30 -0.68 -20.24
N VAL A 439 -2.63 -0.95 -21.53
CA VAL A 439 -4.03 -0.87 -22.01
C VAL A 439 -4.81 -1.98 -21.36
N ASP A 440 -5.64 -1.60 -20.40
CA ASP A 440 -6.46 -2.57 -19.73
C ASP A 440 -7.84 -2.71 -20.37
N LEU A 441 -7.86 -3.29 -21.59
CA LEU A 441 -9.09 -3.48 -22.36
C LEU A 441 -10.16 -4.33 -21.63
N GLN A 442 -9.80 -5.03 -20.54
CA GLN A 442 -10.72 -5.88 -19.77
C GLN A 442 -10.63 -5.65 -18.25
N ARG A 443 -9.94 -4.61 -17.77
CA ARG A 443 -9.71 -4.35 -16.34
C ARG A 443 -8.96 -5.50 -15.59
N ARG A 444 -8.05 -6.21 -16.26
CA ARG A 444 -7.31 -7.40 -15.80
C ARG A 444 -5.80 -7.21 -15.56
N ALA A 445 -5.21 -6.05 -15.86
CA ALA A 445 -3.77 -5.88 -15.71
C ALA A 445 -3.34 -5.90 -14.22
N GLY A 446 -2.23 -6.59 -13.93
CA GLY A 446 -1.86 -7.11 -12.61
C GLY A 446 -1.65 -6.06 -11.51
N ASN A 447 -1.73 -6.53 -10.27
CA ASN A 447 -1.43 -5.79 -9.06
C ASN A 447 -0.09 -6.29 -8.52
N ARG A 448 0.99 -5.56 -8.75
CA ARG A 448 2.25 -5.72 -8.03
C ARG A 448 2.36 -4.62 -7.00
N ARG A 449 2.99 -4.96 -5.88
CA ARG A 449 2.96 -4.18 -4.66
C ARG A 449 4.34 -4.32 -4.05
N ASP A 450 5.30 -3.62 -4.64
CA ASP A 450 6.71 -3.80 -4.30
C ASP A 450 7.30 -2.57 -3.62
N LEU A 451 8.21 -2.85 -2.69
CA LEU A 451 9.17 -1.89 -2.20
C LEU A 451 10.53 -2.17 -2.85
N ALA A 452 11.02 -1.28 -3.69
CA ALA A 452 12.38 -1.37 -4.23
C ALA A 452 13.36 -0.71 -3.28
N ILE A 453 14.40 -1.44 -2.89
CA ILE A 453 15.45 -0.95 -2.02
C ILE A 453 16.64 -0.50 -2.85
N TRP A 454 16.98 0.78 -2.75
CA TRP A 454 18.13 1.37 -3.45
C TRP A 454 19.22 1.76 -2.48
N THR A 455 20.47 1.74 -2.96
CA THR A 455 21.61 2.29 -2.24
C THR A 455 22.43 3.18 -3.15
N SER A 456 23.22 4.08 -2.59
CA SER A 456 24.22 4.86 -3.33
C SER A 456 25.32 3.99 -3.98
N HIS A 457 25.42 2.70 -3.62
CA HIS A 457 26.33 1.76 -4.26
C HIS A 457 25.76 1.13 -5.54
N ASN A 458 24.44 1.17 -5.74
CA ASN A 458 23.77 0.57 -6.90
C ASN A 458 23.22 1.66 -7.83
N VAL A 459 23.74 1.71 -9.06
CA VAL A 459 23.38 2.75 -10.05
C VAL A 459 22.36 2.24 -11.06
N GLU A 460 22.46 0.97 -11.46
CA GLU A 460 21.67 0.39 -12.55
C GLU A 460 20.39 -0.32 -12.07
N ARG A 461 20.47 -1.04 -10.96
CA ARG A 461 19.39 -1.89 -10.41
C ARG A 461 19.23 -1.68 -8.90
N PRO A 462 18.04 -1.90 -8.33
CA PRO A 462 17.88 -1.88 -6.88
C PRO A 462 18.76 -2.97 -6.24
N LEU A 463 19.09 -2.78 -4.97
CA LEU A 463 19.75 -3.79 -4.16
C LEU A 463 18.87 -5.04 -4.06
N LEU A 464 17.57 -4.85 -3.79
CA LEU A 464 16.56 -5.89 -3.74
C LEU A 464 15.15 -5.30 -3.89
N GLU A 465 14.16 -6.16 -4.07
CA GLU A 465 12.73 -5.84 -4.02
C GLU A 465 12.08 -6.60 -2.85
N VAL A 466 11.08 -6.02 -2.19
CA VAL A 466 10.24 -6.70 -1.20
C VAL A 466 8.80 -6.71 -1.70
N ASP A 467 8.21 -7.90 -1.84
CA ASP A 467 6.80 -8.06 -2.20
C ASP A 467 5.90 -7.86 -0.98
N LEU A 468 5.00 -6.88 -1.04
CA LEU A 468 4.06 -6.53 0.01
C LEU A 468 2.80 -7.40 0.02
N PHE A 469 2.70 -8.43 -0.83
CA PHE A 469 1.69 -9.49 -0.66
C PHE A 469 2.18 -10.63 0.23
N SER A 470 3.43 -11.05 0.07
CA SER A 470 3.98 -12.23 0.76
C SER A 470 5.07 -11.94 1.78
N GLY A 471 5.67 -10.74 1.74
CA GLY A 471 6.86 -10.36 2.50
C GLY A 471 8.17 -10.88 1.90
N ALA A 472 8.14 -11.58 0.77
CA ALA A 472 9.34 -12.17 0.17
C ALA A 472 10.32 -11.10 -0.32
N VAL A 473 11.61 -11.38 -0.16
CA VAL A 473 12.69 -10.62 -0.80
C VAL A 473 12.94 -11.22 -2.17
N HIS A 474 12.96 -10.38 -3.20
CA HIS A 474 13.26 -10.77 -4.57
C HIS A 474 14.53 -10.07 -5.09
N ARG A 475 15.24 -10.76 -5.98
CA ARG A 475 16.34 -10.23 -6.79
C ARG A 475 17.38 -9.45 -5.98
N LEU A 476 17.89 -10.05 -4.92
CA LEU A 476 19.03 -9.49 -4.18
C LEU A 476 20.25 -9.46 -5.11
N THR A 477 20.89 -8.30 -5.21
CA THR A 477 22.10 -8.08 -6.03
C THR A 477 23.33 -7.83 -5.16
N GLY A 478 24.52 -8.06 -5.74
CA GLY A 478 25.76 -7.48 -5.24
C GLY A 478 25.78 -5.95 -5.38
N PHE A 479 26.62 -5.25 -4.63
CA PHE A 479 26.88 -3.84 -4.92
C PHE A 479 27.46 -3.70 -6.34
N GLN A 480 26.98 -2.70 -7.08
CA GLN A 480 27.37 -2.44 -8.48
C GLN A 480 27.06 -3.57 -9.47
N GLN A 481 26.37 -4.63 -9.04
CA GLN A 481 25.88 -5.70 -9.91
C GLN A 481 24.49 -5.37 -10.46
N SER A 482 24.20 -5.93 -11.63
CA SER A 482 22.90 -5.76 -12.31
C SER A 482 22.08 -7.04 -12.33
N ASP A 483 22.73 -8.20 -12.22
CA ASP A 483 22.06 -9.49 -12.13
C ASP A 483 21.99 -9.95 -10.65
N PRO A 484 20.87 -10.58 -10.25
CA PRO A 484 20.68 -11.00 -8.87
C PRO A 484 21.50 -12.24 -8.53
N VAL A 485 22.08 -12.26 -7.32
CA VAL A 485 22.71 -13.43 -6.72
C VAL A 485 21.69 -14.34 -6.03
N ILE A 486 20.58 -13.77 -5.54
CA ILE A 486 19.42 -14.52 -5.05
C ILE A 486 18.18 -14.03 -5.79
N TRP A 487 17.44 -14.97 -6.38
CA TRP A 487 16.21 -14.65 -7.08
C TRP A 487 15.04 -14.42 -6.14
N GLU A 488 14.87 -15.29 -5.14
CA GLU A 488 13.78 -15.20 -4.17
C GLU A 488 14.19 -15.78 -2.81
N MET A 489 13.75 -15.11 -1.75
CA MET A 489 13.92 -15.53 -0.37
C MET A 489 12.60 -15.24 0.37
N PRO A 490 11.76 -16.26 0.59
CA PRO A 490 10.54 -16.14 1.37
C PRO A 490 10.86 -15.70 2.81
N MET A 491 10.11 -14.73 3.33
CA MET A 491 10.31 -14.19 4.68
C MET A 491 9.11 -14.40 5.58
N ALA A 492 8.65 -15.64 5.61
CA ALA A 492 7.54 -16.12 6.40
C ALA A 492 7.86 -17.53 6.92
N TRP A 493 7.10 -18.00 7.90
CA TRP A 493 7.16 -19.40 8.33
C TRP A 493 6.19 -20.27 7.53
N PHE A 494 6.63 -21.43 7.09
CA PHE A 494 5.84 -22.34 6.26
C PHE A 494 6.19 -23.82 6.48
N LEU A 495 5.37 -24.71 5.93
CA LEU A 495 5.67 -26.14 5.82
C LEU A 495 6.43 -26.39 4.53
N SER A 496 7.56 -27.10 4.59
CA SER A 496 8.29 -27.49 3.37
C SER A 496 7.37 -28.26 2.41
N CYS A 497 7.43 -27.90 1.13
CA CYS A 497 6.56 -28.46 0.09
C CYS A 497 5.05 -28.34 0.41
N GLY A 498 4.64 -27.27 1.13
CA GLY A 498 3.25 -27.05 1.49
C GLY A 498 2.32 -26.92 0.27
N ILE A 499 1.26 -27.71 0.23
CA ILE A 499 0.29 -27.67 -0.90
C ILE A 499 -0.97 -26.84 -0.63
N SER A 500 -1.12 -26.27 0.57
CA SER A 500 -2.33 -25.57 1.01
C SER A 500 -1.98 -24.21 1.60
N PRO A 501 -2.83 -23.18 1.43
CA PRO A 501 -2.65 -21.89 2.10
C PRO A 501 -2.52 -21.98 3.63
N LEU A 502 -3.08 -23.01 4.26
CA LEU A 502 -2.94 -23.26 5.71
C LEU A 502 -1.49 -23.51 6.15
N HIS A 503 -0.64 -23.92 5.22
CA HIS A 503 0.76 -24.25 5.44
C HIS A 503 1.70 -23.05 5.32
N TYR A 504 1.19 -21.84 5.09
CA TYR A 504 1.98 -20.64 4.90
C TYR A 504 1.49 -19.53 5.83
N CYS A 505 2.39 -18.96 6.63
CA CYS A 505 2.11 -17.78 7.44
C CYS A 505 2.49 -16.52 6.65
N ASN A 506 1.84 -16.28 5.51
CA ASN A 506 2.18 -15.19 4.59
C ASN A 506 1.03 -14.20 4.36
N GLN A 507 -0.09 -14.31 5.09
CA GLN A 507 -1.17 -13.32 5.02
C GLN A 507 -0.80 -12.12 5.90
N ILE A 508 -0.25 -11.07 5.29
CA ILE A 508 0.17 -9.85 5.98
C ILE A 508 -1.03 -9.22 6.70
N GLN A 509 -0.90 -9.02 8.01
CA GLN A 509 -1.84 -8.30 8.87
C GLN A 509 -1.30 -6.92 9.25
N GLU A 510 0.03 -6.78 9.31
CA GLU A 510 0.72 -5.57 9.69
C GLU A 510 1.99 -5.43 8.86
N PHE A 511 2.31 -4.22 8.40
CA PHE A 511 3.58 -3.90 7.77
C PHE A 511 4.02 -2.50 8.22
N ASP A 512 5.31 -2.33 8.47
CA ASP A 512 5.92 -1.13 9.01
C ASP A 512 7.25 -0.87 8.28
N ILE A 513 7.43 0.33 7.73
CA ILE A 513 8.72 0.91 7.37
C ILE A 513 9.21 1.72 8.60
N LEU A 514 9.92 1.03 9.48
CA LEU A 514 10.44 1.59 10.73
C LEU A 514 11.51 2.65 10.45
N ASP A 515 12.38 2.40 9.47
CA ASP A 515 13.40 3.31 8.96
C ASP A 515 13.46 3.17 7.44
N ALA A 516 13.32 4.28 6.71
CA ALA A 516 13.34 4.30 5.25
C ALA A 516 14.71 4.66 4.67
N GLY A 517 15.73 4.86 5.52
CA GLY A 517 17.03 5.42 5.16
C GLY A 517 17.32 6.76 5.84
N PRO A 518 18.51 7.35 5.67
CA PRO A 518 19.58 6.94 4.74
C PRO A 518 20.53 5.89 5.31
N SER A 519 20.70 5.80 6.63
CA SER A 519 21.74 4.97 7.26
C SER A 519 21.43 3.47 7.26
N ARG A 520 20.14 3.13 7.32
CA ARG A 520 19.64 1.76 7.31
C ARG A 520 18.20 1.76 6.84
N ILE A 521 17.74 0.62 6.38
CA ILE A 521 16.32 0.37 6.15
C ILE A 521 15.88 -0.66 7.17
N GLU A 522 14.79 -0.38 7.88
CA GLU A 522 14.19 -1.30 8.84
C GLU A 522 12.73 -1.52 8.46
N LEU A 523 12.39 -2.77 8.21
CA LEU A 523 11.05 -3.21 7.86
C LEU A 523 10.56 -4.20 8.93
N TYR A 524 9.28 -4.14 9.23
CA TYR A 524 8.59 -5.11 10.06
C TYR A 524 7.32 -5.57 9.37
N TRP A 525 7.01 -6.85 9.49
CA TRP A 525 5.67 -7.35 9.16
C TRP A 525 5.24 -8.48 10.07
N ARG A 526 3.93 -8.51 10.28
CA ARG A 526 3.22 -9.56 11.00
C ARG A 526 2.26 -10.23 10.04
N THR A 527 2.40 -11.53 9.91
CA THR A 527 1.62 -12.36 9.00
C THR A 527 0.94 -13.49 9.75
N ILE A 528 -0.15 -14.01 9.20
CA ILE A 528 -0.83 -15.20 9.71
C ILE A 528 -1.05 -16.21 8.60
N ASN A 529 -1.42 -17.43 8.97
CA ASN A 529 -2.05 -18.36 8.04
C ASN A 529 -3.59 -18.22 8.09
N PRO A 530 -4.32 -18.78 7.11
CA PRO A 530 -5.78 -18.75 7.14
C PRO A 530 -6.38 -19.27 8.46
N ASN A 531 -7.39 -18.57 8.97
CA ASN A 531 -8.05 -18.80 10.27
C ASN A 531 -7.19 -18.47 11.51
N GLY A 532 -6.03 -17.84 11.34
CA GLY A 532 -5.16 -17.39 12.43
C GLY A 532 -4.76 -18.53 13.35
N ARG A 533 -4.25 -19.64 12.79
CA ARG A 533 -3.78 -20.80 13.57
C ARG A 533 -2.33 -20.63 14.01
N ALA A 534 -1.54 -19.93 13.22
CA ALA A 534 -0.18 -19.52 13.52
C ALA A 534 0.06 -18.09 13.02
N GLN A 535 0.96 -17.41 13.70
CA GLN A 535 1.43 -16.07 13.39
C GLN A 535 2.93 -16.11 13.14
N SER A 536 3.38 -15.31 12.20
CA SER A 536 4.77 -15.03 11.88
C SER A 536 5.02 -13.53 12.09
N GLU A 537 6.13 -13.19 12.71
CA GLU A 537 6.65 -11.83 12.81
C GLU A 537 8.06 -11.82 12.26
N THR A 538 8.35 -10.84 11.40
CA THR A 538 9.65 -10.69 10.76
C THR A 538 10.12 -9.25 10.91
N TRP A 539 11.37 -9.08 11.35
CA TRP A 539 12.10 -7.81 11.33
C TRP A 539 13.26 -7.96 10.36
N LEU A 540 13.31 -7.10 9.34
CA LEU A 540 14.38 -7.04 8.35
C LEU A 540 15.11 -5.70 8.48
N SER A 541 16.43 -5.75 8.71
CA SER A 541 17.32 -4.59 8.74
C SER A 541 18.35 -4.70 7.62
N ILE A 542 18.57 -3.59 6.91
CA ILE A 542 19.52 -3.47 5.80
C ILE A 542 20.42 -2.25 6.09
N PRO A 543 21.62 -2.44 6.66
CA PRO A 543 22.55 -1.34 6.89
C PRO A 543 23.09 -0.80 5.56
N SER A 544 23.16 0.52 5.42
CA SER A 544 23.72 1.17 4.23
C SER A 544 25.22 1.42 4.32
N ASP A 545 25.77 1.52 5.54
CA ASP A 545 27.18 1.81 5.82
C ASP A 545 28.00 0.52 5.98
N HIS A 546 27.59 -0.54 5.30
CA HIS A 546 28.27 -1.83 5.31
C HIS A 546 29.11 -2.00 4.02
N PRO A 547 30.32 -2.60 4.06
CA PRO A 547 31.16 -2.77 2.87
C PRO A 547 30.57 -3.72 1.82
N ARG A 548 29.53 -4.47 2.19
CA ARG A 548 28.89 -5.53 1.40
C ARG A 548 27.37 -5.47 1.60
N PRO A 549 26.56 -5.88 0.62
CA PRO A 549 25.14 -6.15 0.84
C PRO A 549 24.95 -7.06 2.05
N ARG A 550 24.12 -6.61 3.00
CA ARG A 550 23.86 -7.34 4.24
C ARG A 550 22.39 -7.23 4.61
N LEU A 551 21.80 -8.36 4.95
CA LEU A 551 20.45 -8.48 5.49
C LEU A 551 20.55 -9.05 6.89
N GLU A 552 19.91 -8.39 7.84
CA GLU A 552 19.81 -8.84 9.23
C GLU A 552 18.35 -9.13 9.51
N VAL A 553 18.06 -10.39 9.83
CA VAL A 553 16.69 -10.87 9.93
C VAL A 553 16.48 -11.49 11.30
N ARG A 554 15.38 -11.10 11.94
CA ARG A 554 14.82 -11.78 13.09
C ARG A 554 13.43 -12.27 12.73
N MET A 555 13.15 -13.53 13.00
CA MET A 555 11.84 -14.13 12.76
C MET A 555 11.33 -14.84 14.00
N ARG A 556 10.02 -14.76 14.21
CA ARG A 556 9.30 -15.43 15.28
C ARG A 556 8.03 -16.04 14.74
N MET A 557 7.79 -17.31 15.04
CA MET A 557 6.51 -17.96 14.85
C MET A 557 5.86 -18.22 16.20
N GLU A 558 4.58 -17.90 16.32
CA GLU A 558 3.75 -18.30 17.45
C GLU A 558 2.59 -19.16 16.97
N ILE A 559 2.42 -20.34 17.56
CA ILE A 559 1.26 -21.19 17.32
C ILE A 559 0.09 -20.66 18.13
N LEU A 560 -0.89 -20.04 17.48
CA LEU A 560 -2.07 -19.47 18.14
C LEU A 560 -3.11 -20.54 18.50
N LYS A 561 -3.25 -21.58 17.67
CA LYS A 561 -4.23 -22.67 17.85
C LYS A 561 -3.60 -24.05 17.70
N GLN A 562 -3.05 -24.32 16.51
CA GLN A 562 -2.35 -25.57 16.20
C GLN A 562 -1.53 -25.42 14.91
N TRP A 563 -0.45 -26.17 14.79
CA TRP A 563 0.28 -26.37 13.53
C TRP A 563 0.36 -27.85 13.21
N ASP A 564 -0.16 -28.23 12.04
CA ASP A 564 -0.32 -29.64 11.66
C ASP A 564 0.90 -30.18 10.87
N GLY A 565 1.87 -29.31 10.55
CA GLY A 565 3.09 -29.66 9.83
C GLY A 565 4.12 -30.35 10.73
N ASN A 566 4.83 -31.34 10.17
CA ASN A 566 5.93 -32.04 10.84
C ASN A 566 7.28 -31.31 10.74
N ASN A 567 7.33 -30.20 10.03
CA ASN A 567 8.41 -29.24 10.09
C ASN A 567 7.86 -27.82 10.15
N VAL A 568 8.75 -26.89 10.49
CA VAL A 568 8.53 -25.45 10.43
C VAL A 568 9.75 -24.81 9.77
N GLU A 569 9.58 -24.42 8.52
CA GLU A 569 10.61 -23.80 7.69
C GLU A 569 10.52 -22.29 7.72
N PHE A 570 11.68 -21.63 7.69
CA PHE A 570 11.82 -20.17 7.73
C PHE A 570 12.82 -19.64 6.70
N SER A 571 13.62 -20.53 6.09
CA SER A 571 14.57 -20.18 5.04
C SER A 571 14.48 -21.23 3.95
N ASP A 572 14.08 -20.78 2.77
CA ASP A 572 14.05 -21.56 1.53
C ASP A 572 14.54 -20.66 0.39
N ILE A 573 15.87 -20.50 0.30
CA ILE A 573 16.46 -19.54 -0.64
C ILE A 573 16.47 -20.14 -2.04
N PHE A 574 15.86 -19.43 -2.99
CA PHE A 574 15.91 -19.72 -4.42
C PHE A 574 16.95 -18.82 -5.08
N PRO A 575 18.18 -19.32 -5.33
CA PRO A 575 19.21 -18.51 -5.97
C PRO A 575 18.90 -18.17 -7.43
N TYR A 576 18.11 -19.01 -8.12
CA TYR A 576 17.93 -18.94 -9.57
C TYR A 576 16.46 -18.76 -10.00
N PRO A 577 16.20 -18.14 -11.17
CA PRO A 577 14.85 -17.95 -11.70
C PRO A 577 14.18 -19.23 -12.19
N SER A 578 14.92 -20.33 -12.32
CA SER A 578 14.40 -21.56 -12.91
C SER A 578 15.15 -22.82 -12.47
N ARG A 579 14.54 -23.98 -12.72
CA ARG A 579 15.16 -25.31 -12.55
C ARG A 579 16.12 -25.71 -13.67
N LEU A 580 16.37 -24.84 -14.65
CA LEU A 580 17.25 -25.12 -15.77
C LEU A 580 18.70 -24.96 -15.30
N VAL A 581 19.49 -26.03 -15.43
CA VAL A 581 20.88 -26.09 -14.93
C VAL A 581 21.76 -25.02 -15.56
N GLU A 582 21.44 -24.57 -16.77
CA GLU A 582 22.15 -23.50 -17.47
C GLU A 582 21.97 -22.12 -16.82
N THR A 583 21.03 -21.99 -15.88
CA THR A 583 20.80 -20.77 -15.10
C THR A 583 21.42 -20.82 -13.71
N TRP A 584 22.20 -21.87 -13.40
CA TRP A 584 22.79 -22.08 -12.09
C TRP A 584 24.24 -21.60 -12.06
N ASP A 585 24.51 -20.56 -11.27
CA ASP A 585 25.81 -19.87 -11.25
C ASP A 585 26.73 -20.25 -10.08
N HIS A 586 26.25 -20.99 -9.08
CA HIS A 586 27.06 -21.43 -7.94
C HIS A 586 27.42 -22.92 -8.05
N ASP A 587 28.66 -23.28 -7.73
CA ASP A 587 29.22 -24.63 -7.81
C ASP A 587 28.84 -25.59 -6.65
N ALA A 588 28.56 -25.04 -5.46
CA ALA A 588 28.41 -25.79 -4.22
C ALA A 588 27.73 -25.01 -3.09
N VAL A 589 27.23 -25.76 -2.12
CA VAL A 589 26.79 -25.27 -0.80
C VAL A 589 27.64 -25.92 0.28
N VAL A 590 28.20 -25.12 1.18
CA VAL A 590 28.86 -25.59 2.40
C VAL A 590 27.93 -25.31 3.58
N PHE A 591 27.66 -26.31 4.41
CA PHE A 591 27.03 -26.13 5.73
C PHE A 591 28.04 -26.46 6.82
N MET A 592 28.09 -25.64 7.86
CA MET A 592 28.98 -25.80 9.00
C MET A 592 28.24 -25.56 10.30
N GLN A 593 28.44 -26.48 11.24
CA GLN A 593 28.09 -26.33 12.65
C GLN A 593 29.28 -26.77 13.49
N GLN A 594 29.22 -26.55 14.80
CA GLN A 594 30.26 -27.04 15.70
C GLN A 594 30.47 -28.55 15.48
N ASN A 595 31.71 -28.94 15.15
CA ASN A 595 32.12 -30.32 14.85
C ASN A 595 31.48 -30.99 13.61
N SER A 596 30.80 -30.24 12.74
CA SER A 596 30.14 -30.79 11.55
C SER A 596 30.32 -29.86 10.36
N THR A 597 30.86 -30.39 9.25
CA THR A 597 31.00 -29.66 7.98
C THR A 597 30.54 -30.57 6.84
N THR A 598 29.67 -30.05 5.99
CA THR A 598 29.16 -30.75 4.79
C THR A 598 29.31 -29.85 3.58
N THR A 599 29.70 -30.41 2.44
CA THR A 599 29.78 -29.70 1.15
C THR A 599 28.98 -30.47 0.11
N ILE A 600 28.05 -29.80 -0.56
CA ILE A 600 27.16 -30.35 -1.58
C ILE A 600 27.47 -29.62 -2.89
N TYR A 601 27.86 -30.36 -3.94
CA TYR A 601 28.14 -29.77 -5.25
C TYR A 601 26.85 -29.72 -6.10
N THR A 602 26.56 -28.55 -6.66
CA THR A 602 25.28 -28.22 -7.33
C THR A 602 25.09 -28.95 -8.67
N LEU A 603 26.17 -29.20 -9.42
CA LEU A 603 26.13 -29.80 -10.76
C LEU A 603 26.04 -31.34 -10.78
N ARG A 604 25.57 -32.01 -9.72
CA ARG A 604 25.52 -33.49 -9.65
C ARG A 604 24.12 -34.04 -9.34
N PRO A 605 23.61 -34.98 -10.17
CA PRO A 605 22.34 -35.65 -9.91
C PRO A 605 22.58 -36.81 -8.93
N ASP A 606 22.61 -36.55 -7.62
CA ASP A 606 21.98 -37.47 -6.66
C ASP A 606 21.92 -36.94 -5.21
N THR A 607 20.74 -37.15 -4.62
CA THR A 607 20.36 -37.13 -3.18
C THR A 607 20.82 -35.95 -2.33
N SER A 608 19.97 -34.94 -2.23
CA SER A 608 20.16 -33.81 -1.35
C SER A 608 19.32 -33.98 -0.06
N THR A 609 19.96 -34.42 1.03
CA THR A 609 19.42 -34.36 2.41
C THR A 609 20.55 -34.60 3.39
N HIS A 610 20.88 -33.65 4.27
CA HIS A 610 21.72 -33.95 5.44
C HIS A 610 21.38 -33.03 6.62
N SER A 611 20.85 -33.64 7.69
CA SER A 611 20.87 -33.05 9.03
C SER A 611 22.09 -33.56 9.80
N SER A 612 22.70 -32.69 10.59
CA SER A 612 23.45 -33.14 11.74
C SER A 612 22.44 -33.42 12.85
N THR A 613 22.50 -34.60 13.47
CA THR A 613 21.61 -34.94 14.59
C THR A 613 22.48 -35.31 15.79
N GLY A 614 22.37 -34.53 16.86
CA GLY A 614 23.07 -34.78 18.13
C GLY A 614 23.19 -33.54 19.00
N GLU A 615 23.33 -33.71 20.31
CA GLU A 615 23.59 -32.60 21.27
C GLU A 615 24.97 -31.95 21.09
N GLU A 616 25.84 -32.56 20.27
CA GLU A 616 27.22 -32.11 20.03
C GLU A 616 27.35 -30.99 19.01
N VAL A 617 26.29 -30.71 18.23
CA VAL A 617 26.25 -29.55 17.33
C VAL A 617 25.77 -28.33 18.10
N GLY A 618 26.44 -27.19 17.93
CA GLY A 618 26.13 -25.97 18.68
C GLY A 618 24.85 -25.25 18.21
N PRO A 619 24.47 -24.13 18.86
CA PRO A 619 23.25 -23.36 18.54
C PRO A 619 23.35 -22.54 17.24
N HIS A 620 24.45 -22.66 16.49
CA HIS A 620 24.74 -21.87 15.31
C HIS A 620 24.83 -22.75 14.06
N LEU A 621 24.40 -22.20 12.94
CA LEU A 621 24.59 -22.78 11.60
C LEU A 621 25.19 -21.71 10.71
N PHE A 622 26.28 -22.04 10.04
CA PHE A 622 26.80 -21.26 8.92
C PHE A 622 26.49 -22.02 7.62
N TYR A 623 26.07 -21.32 6.58
CA TYR A 623 26.16 -21.84 5.23
C TYR A 623 26.77 -20.84 4.25
N GLY A 624 27.41 -21.36 3.22
CA GLY A 624 27.95 -20.59 2.09
C GLY A 624 27.57 -21.24 0.76
N LEU A 625 26.88 -20.49 -0.11
CA LEU A 625 26.61 -20.83 -1.50
C LEU A 625 27.69 -20.14 -2.36
N PHE A 626 28.48 -20.92 -3.10
CA PHE A 626 29.68 -20.48 -3.83
C PHE A 626 29.99 -21.48 -4.95
N SER A 627 30.87 -21.27 -5.92
CA SER A 627 31.50 -20.02 -6.31
C SER A 627 30.68 -19.39 -7.44
N SER A 628 30.37 -18.09 -7.38
CA SER A 628 29.65 -17.37 -8.44
C SER A 628 30.25 -15.99 -8.71
N ASP A 629 30.37 -15.62 -9.99
CA ASP A 629 30.80 -14.29 -10.43
C ASP A 629 29.79 -13.18 -10.08
N LEU A 630 28.53 -13.55 -9.79
CA LEU A 630 27.50 -12.62 -9.30
C LEU A 630 27.68 -12.27 -7.82
N GLY A 631 28.54 -13.04 -7.12
CA GLY A 631 28.78 -12.98 -5.68
C GLY A 631 28.39 -14.29 -5.00
N ASN A 632 28.96 -14.55 -3.82
CA ASN A 632 28.64 -15.73 -3.01
C ASN A 632 27.70 -15.35 -1.86
N VAL A 633 26.79 -16.24 -1.48
CA VAL A 633 25.83 -16.00 -0.39
C VAL A 633 26.34 -16.66 0.88
N LEU A 634 26.67 -15.87 1.88
CA LEU A 634 27.06 -16.35 3.20
C LEU A 634 25.92 -16.09 4.17
N SER A 635 25.52 -17.08 4.96
CA SER A 635 24.48 -16.89 5.97
C SER A 635 24.82 -17.55 7.28
N PHE A 636 24.51 -16.86 8.37
CA PHE A 636 24.78 -17.29 9.73
C PHE A 636 23.51 -17.21 10.56
N PHE A 637 23.09 -18.35 11.10
CA PHE A 637 21.86 -18.52 11.86
C PHE A 637 22.16 -18.79 13.33
N ARG A 638 21.33 -18.24 14.19
CA ARG A 638 21.31 -18.51 15.63
C ARG A 638 19.97 -19.12 16.02
N ASN A 639 20.04 -20.23 16.76
CA ASN A 639 18.89 -20.94 17.29
C ASN A 639 18.76 -20.74 18.82
N PRO A 640 17.88 -19.85 19.28
CA PRO A 640 17.59 -19.70 20.71
C PRO A 640 17.00 -20.94 21.39
N GLN A 641 16.44 -21.90 20.65
CA GLN A 641 15.77 -23.09 21.15
C GLN A 641 16.72 -24.29 21.36
N HIS A 642 17.97 -24.19 20.93
CA HIS A 642 18.97 -25.24 21.11
C HIS A 642 19.26 -25.52 22.60
N PRO A 643 19.45 -26.78 23.04
CA PRO A 643 19.49 -28.02 22.26
C PRO A 643 18.13 -28.69 22.02
N LYS A 644 17.02 -28.12 22.51
CA LYS A 644 15.71 -28.79 22.50
C LYS A 644 15.23 -29.07 21.07
N ILE A 645 15.37 -28.10 20.18
CA ILE A 645 14.96 -28.21 18.79
C ILE A 645 16.16 -27.79 17.93
N PRO A 646 17.00 -28.72 17.44
CA PRO A 646 18.15 -28.39 16.61
C PRO A 646 17.72 -27.93 15.21
N PHE A 647 18.63 -27.28 14.49
CA PHE A 647 18.41 -26.98 13.07
C PHE A 647 18.38 -28.27 12.25
N HIS A 648 17.49 -28.30 11.26
CA HIS A 648 17.53 -29.23 10.15
C HIS A 648 17.74 -28.42 8.87
N TYR A 649 18.60 -28.90 7.97
CA TYR A 649 18.91 -28.21 6.72
C TYR A 649 19.09 -29.21 5.58
N SER A 650 18.88 -28.74 4.37
CA SER A 650 19.09 -29.53 3.15
C SER A 650 19.20 -28.62 1.94
N VAL A 651 19.80 -29.13 0.88
CA VAL A 651 19.59 -28.57 -0.47
C VAL A 651 18.50 -29.41 -1.13
N CYS A 652 17.70 -28.87 -2.04
CA CYS A 652 16.85 -29.68 -2.90
C CYS A 652 17.49 -29.82 -4.28
N GLY A 653 17.69 -31.06 -4.73
CA GLY A 653 18.38 -31.37 -5.98
C GLY A 653 17.60 -31.05 -7.25
N ASN A 654 16.37 -30.55 -7.12
CA ASN A 654 15.52 -30.18 -8.26
C ASN A 654 15.58 -28.68 -8.60
N TYR A 655 15.76 -27.80 -7.60
CA TYR A 655 15.83 -26.34 -7.78
C TYR A 655 17.10 -25.70 -7.20
N ILE A 656 17.92 -26.45 -6.46
CA ILE A 656 19.02 -25.95 -5.61
C ILE A 656 18.57 -24.83 -4.69
N ASP A 657 17.39 -25.02 -4.12
CA ASP A 657 16.88 -24.26 -3.01
C ASP A 657 17.51 -24.77 -1.71
N VAL A 658 17.80 -23.82 -0.81
CA VAL A 658 18.53 -24.03 0.45
C VAL A 658 17.55 -23.94 1.61
N HIS A 659 17.21 -25.11 2.17
CA HIS A 659 16.26 -25.29 3.25
C HIS A 659 16.93 -25.18 4.62
N VAL A 660 16.35 -24.39 5.53
CA VAL A 660 16.63 -24.44 6.97
C VAL A 660 15.31 -24.40 7.74
N ASN A 661 15.12 -25.39 8.60
CA ASN A 661 13.86 -25.61 9.30
C ASN A 661 14.06 -26.25 10.68
N PHE A 662 12.97 -26.32 11.43
CA PHE A 662 12.85 -27.05 12.69
C PHE A 662 11.92 -28.25 12.53
N HIS A 663 12.21 -29.34 13.23
CA HIS A 663 11.30 -30.48 13.37
C HIS A 663 10.70 -30.48 14.79
N PRO A 664 9.42 -30.12 14.95
CA PRO A 664 8.76 -30.17 16.26
C PRO A 664 8.75 -31.58 16.83
N GLU A 665 8.92 -31.71 18.15
CA GLU A 665 8.85 -33.00 18.85
C GLU A 665 7.45 -33.63 18.81
N GLN A 666 6.42 -32.80 18.71
CA GLN A 666 5.02 -33.20 18.70
C GLN A 666 4.27 -32.57 17.52
N VAL A 667 3.45 -33.39 16.85
CA VAL A 667 2.52 -32.96 15.80
C VAL A 667 1.12 -33.51 16.12
N PRO A 668 0.05 -32.71 16.11
CA PRO A 668 0.05 -31.27 15.85
C PRO A 668 0.75 -30.50 16.98
N VAL A 669 1.47 -29.44 16.60
CA VAL A 669 2.15 -28.55 17.54
C VAL A 669 1.09 -27.75 18.31
N PRO A 670 1.13 -27.72 19.64
CA PRO A 670 0.09 -27.09 20.45
C PRO A 670 0.18 -25.56 20.45
N ALA A 671 -0.94 -24.90 20.73
CA ALA A 671 -1.02 -23.46 20.97
C ALA A 671 -0.03 -23.00 22.06
N GLY A 672 0.51 -21.79 21.91
CA GLY A 672 1.52 -21.20 22.78
C GLY A 672 2.96 -21.67 22.50
N THR A 673 3.15 -22.61 21.57
CA THR A 673 4.51 -22.97 21.10
C THR A 673 5.09 -21.84 20.28
N VAL A 674 6.38 -21.54 20.50
CA VAL A 674 7.10 -20.47 19.82
C VAL A 674 8.37 -21.02 19.18
N PHE A 675 8.64 -20.57 17.96
CA PHE A 675 9.91 -20.77 17.27
C PHE A 675 10.51 -19.39 16.98
N ASP A 676 11.76 -19.16 17.37
CA ASP A 676 12.50 -17.94 17.08
C ASP A 676 13.76 -18.30 16.25
N VAL A 677 14.21 -17.39 15.40
CA VAL A 677 15.50 -17.47 14.72
C VAL A 677 16.02 -16.06 14.42
N ASP A 678 17.31 -15.88 14.59
CA ASP A 678 18.02 -14.70 14.09
C ASP A 678 19.00 -15.17 13.02
N PHE A 679 19.08 -14.47 11.89
CA PHE A 679 20.10 -14.75 10.89
C PHE A 679 20.58 -13.51 10.17
N VAL A 680 21.79 -13.63 9.64
CA VAL A 680 22.43 -12.63 8.80
C VAL A 680 22.76 -13.27 7.48
N THR A 681 22.50 -12.57 6.38
CA THR A 681 22.90 -12.96 5.03
C THR A 681 23.76 -11.84 4.42
N GLU A 682 24.93 -12.19 3.90
CA GLU A 682 25.82 -11.27 3.18
C GLU A 682 26.19 -11.79 1.79
N VAL A 683 26.40 -10.85 0.85
CA VAL A 683 26.97 -11.13 -0.47
C VAL A 683 28.49 -10.87 -0.44
N TYR A 684 29.28 -11.88 -0.77
CA TYR A 684 30.74 -11.87 -0.62
C TYR A 684 31.48 -12.39 -1.86
N GLY A 685 32.61 -11.77 -2.19
CA GLY A 685 33.56 -12.29 -3.17
C GLY A 685 32.97 -12.44 -4.58
N ASP A 686 33.60 -13.30 -5.37
CA ASP A 686 33.22 -13.64 -6.74
C ASP A 686 33.54 -15.12 -7.06
N GLY A 687 33.56 -15.49 -8.35
CA GLY A 687 33.84 -16.83 -8.85
C GLY A 687 35.24 -17.38 -8.51
N HIS A 688 36.17 -16.56 -8.02
CA HIS A 688 37.50 -16.98 -7.57
C HIS A 688 37.55 -17.41 -6.10
N THR A 689 36.43 -17.27 -5.37
CA THR A 689 36.35 -17.62 -3.95
C THR A 689 36.46 -19.13 -3.76
N SER A 690 37.45 -19.56 -2.97
CA SER A 690 37.71 -20.98 -2.77
C SER A 690 36.85 -21.61 -1.67
N VAL A 691 36.62 -22.92 -1.74
CA VAL A 691 35.93 -23.65 -0.65
C VAL A 691 36.65 -23.52 0.69
N ASP A 692 37.98 -23.45 0.69
CA ASP A 692 38.78 -23.33 1.90
C ASP A 692 38.64 -21.95 2.54
N GLU A 693 38.47 -20.92 1.72
CA GLU A 693 38.15 -19.57 2.18
C GLU A 693 36.76 -19.50 2.81
N ILE A 694 35.73 -20.07 2.16
CA ILE A 694 34.38 -20.18 2.72
C ILE A 694 34.39 -20.94 4.05
N ARG A 695 35.16 -22.03 4.14
CA ARG A 695 35.32 -22.80 5.38
C ARG A 695 36.01 -21.99 6.46
N SER A 696 37.08 -21.26 6.13
CA SER A 696 37.77 -20.39 7.09
C SER A 696 36.83 -19.31 7.64
N ILE A 697 36.01 -18.70 6.79
CA ILE A 697 34.98 -17.74 7.21
C ILE A 697 33.97 -18.42 8.14
N GLY A 698 33.50 -19.61 7.78
CA GLY A 698 32.57 -20.40 8.59
C GLY A 698 33.12 -20.76 9.97
N ASP A 699 34.36 -21.26 10.04
CA ASP A 699 35.04 -21.60 11.29
C ASP A 699 35.20 -20.36 12.20
N ASN A 700 35.67 -19.24 11.64
CA ASN A 700 35.81 -17.98 12.36
C ASN A 700 34.44 -17.47 12.86
N SER A 701 33.40 -17.60 12.04
CA SER A 701 32.05 -17.17 12.38
C SER A 701 31.43 -18.02 13.48
N LEU A 702 31.57 -19.35 13.40
CA LEU A 702 31.11 -20.28 14.43
C LEU A 702 31.84 -20.05 15.76
N ALA A 703 33.15 -19.81 15.72
CA ALA A 703 33.94 -19.48 16.90
C ALA A 703 33.55 -18.14 17.53
N ALA A 704 33.21 -17.14 16.71
CA ALA A 704 32.79 -15.82 17.16
C ALA A 704 31.32 -15.74 17.59
N GLY A 705 30.48 -16.70 17.16
CA GLY A 705 29.03 -16.67 17.37
C GLY A 705 28.30 -15.61 16.53
N LYS A 706 28.92 -15.14 15.44
CA LYS A 706 28.39 -14.16 14.49
C LYS A 706 29.12 -14.30 13.16
N LEU A 707 28.54 -13.81 12.06
CA LEU A 707 29.23 -13.78 10.77
C LEU A 707 30.48 -12.88 10.85
N VAL A 708 31.65 -13.44 10.52
CA VAL A 708 32.96 -12.76 10.47
C VAL A 708 33.67 -13.17 9.19
N ILE A 709 33.83 -12.22 8.28
CA ILE A 709 34.45 -12.46 6.97
C ILE A 709 35.91 -11.99 6.92
N ASP A 710 36.27 -10.94 7.67
CA ASP A 710 37.59 -10.29 7.61
C ASP A 710 38.54 -10.72 8.74
#